data_AF-A0AAV9I1C7-F1
#
_entry.id   AF-A0AAV9I1C7-F1
#
_cell.length_a   1.000
_cell.length_b   1.000
_cell.length_c   1.000
_cell.angle_alpha   90.00
_cell.angle_beta   90.00
_cell.angle_gamma   90.00
#
_symmetry.space_group_name_H-M   'P 1'
#
loop_
_entity.id
_entity.type
_entity.pdbx_description
1 polymer ?
#
loop_
_entity_poly.entity_id
_entity_poly.type
_entity_poly.pdbx_seq_one_letter_code
_entity_poly.pdbx_strand_id
1 'polypeptide(L)'
;MLHVCDPAKDWLKGWVEANDCEGLMSLASSSGRIEVSKLSFKPASTTRQELSGSTFRRVRRVLMVWLPGSAIFLPNGARIFNRLVEFLRKQYVRYGFQEVITPTIYKKALWAKSGHLENYAEDMYTVTSTSPSRAETTEAGEEDEYGLKPMNCPGHCLIFASQTRSYRDLPIRYADFSPLHRNEISGALSGLTRVRRFHQDDGHIFCRPSQIEGEIRKTLDFIRLTYGVFRLGSYRLALSTRPEQYMGDLEDWQQAENALKRALDASGQPWTVNEGDGAFYGPKIDIILKDSDGKEHQTATIQLDFQLPKRFNLEYIAPAPELEKKGETTTDPDLLAAYGPVAPVMIHRAVLGSVERLMALLIEHYNGKWPLWLNPRQAIILTINDTEPVKRWAKHTRNLLLGISPELNVPASPTNLADIDLDESSRGVGRKIHEAKSKGYGIIVVVGPKDVDEGTVSVDATSLIPADSDLREIRRLKTLKMTPERLRDFMKDKVAKYVTTTSLLPTAVAPCCFFSSSTSKMDLTDPSDPPPDYIAAARAHGIPLRQSGPVKRGPLPLELPILTYLRPKRVILASASPRRKALLSQIGLSPEILPSTQPENLPQTTPEQYVTATAQQKCLSVYRAAIESEESDQREPAVVIAADTIIATRAGRILEKPKSEQDHIKMLTHLRDSVWHRVLTAVCVLAPKQDASHPGYELDSHVEDTKVFFAQADDGLPDDVIESYVRTREGADKAGGYAIQGIGGMVLVEKVEGSVDNVIGLPVRKCLQLCEKVIFKQGAEDDGEESE
;
A
#
# COMPACT_ATOMS: atom_id res chain seq x y z
N MET A 1 -50.22 41.29 -16.32
CA MET A 1 -49.85 40.08 -17.09
C MET A 1 -48.38 39.79 -16.83
N LEU A 2 -48.12 38.63 -16.23
CA LEU A 2 -46.89 37.81 -16.22
C LEU A 2 -45.54 38.52 -16.45
N HIS A 3 -44.90 38.93 -15.34
CA HIS A 3 -43.45 39.02 -15.27
C HIS A 3 -42.89 37.70 -14.76
N VAL A 4 -42.17 36.97 -15.62
CA VAL A 4 -41.39 35.79 -15.26
C VAL A 4 -40.01 36.28 -14.81
N CYS A 5 -39.73 36.19 -13.51
CA CYS A 5 -38.40 36.38 -12.94
C CYS A 5 -37.55 35.14 -13.23
N ASP A 6 -36.40 35.36 -13.87
CA ASP A 6 -35.36 34.37 -14.16
C ASP A 6 -34.59 34.00 -12.87
N PRO A 7 -34.63 32.74 -12.38
CA PRO A 7 -33.99 32.33 -11.13
C PRO A 7 -32.50 31.94 -11.28
N ALA A 8 -31.90 32.02 -12.48
CA ALA A 8 -30.59 31.43 -12.75
C ALA A 8 -29.37 32.21 -12.20
N LYS A 9 -29.53 33.46 -11.75
CA LYS A 9 -28.40 34.29 -11.26
C LYS A 9 -28.31 34.44 -9.73
N ASP A 10 -29.40 34.22 -9.01
CA ASP A 10 -29.38 34.21 -7.53
C ASP A 10 -28.88 32.86 -6.96
N TRP A 11 -28.95 31.79 -7.76
CA TRP A 11 -28.58 30.43 -7.35
C TRP A 11 -27.08 30.26 -7.05
N LEU A 12 -26.20 30.88 -7.84
CA LEU A 12 -24.74 30.78 -7.65
C LEU A 12 -24.25 31.52 -6.40
N LYS A 13 -24.98 32.53 -5.95
CA LYS A 13 -24.62 33.36 -4.80
C LYS A 13 -25.06 32.73 -3.47
N GLY A 14 -26.29 32.19 -3.44
CA GLY A 14 -26.76 31.39 -2.31
C GLY A 14 -25.95 30.10 -2.10
N TRP A 15 -25.42 29.51 -3.17
CA TRP A 15 -24.59 28.30 -3.10
C TRP A 15 -23.19 28.55 -2.51
N VAL A 16 -22.56 29.70 -2.80
CA VAL A 16 -21.24 30.07 -2.25
C VAL A 16 -21.34 30.55 -0.79
N GLU A 17 -22.46 31.18 -0.41
CA GLU A 17 -22.68 31.66 0.97
C GLU A 17 -23.21 30.56 1.91
N ALA A 18 -23.92 29.54 1.41
CA ALA A 18 -24.43 28.43 2.22
C ALA A 18 -23.44 27.26 2.40
N ASN A 19 -22.53 27.07 1.44
CA ASN A 19 -21.56 25.98 1.44
C ASN A 19 -20.13 26.52 1.50
N ASP A 20 -19.73 27.12 2.63
CA ASP A 20 -18.35 27.50 2.92
C ASP A 20 -17.40 26.43 2.35
N CYS A 21 -16.75 26.76 1.22
CA CYS A 21 -16.21 25.77 0.27
C CYS A 21 -14.86 25.23 0.78
N GLU A 22 -14.85 24.62 1.95
CA GLU A 22 -13.79 23.71 2.41
C GLU A 22 -13.99 22.28 1.85
N GLY A 23 -14.92 22.11 0.90
CA GLY A 23 -15.39 20.83 0.40
C GLY A 23 -14.50 20.15 -0.65
N LEU A 24 -13.94 20.89 -1.62
CA LEU A 24 -13.09 20.40 -2.72
C LEU A 24 -12.49 21.64 -3.41
N MET A 25 -11.20 21.63 -3.72
CA MET A 25 -10.58 22.67 -4.57
C MET A 25 -10.56 22.22 -6.03
N SER A 26 -11.66 22.49 -6.74
CA SER A 26 -11.70 22.47 -8.20
C SER A 26 -12.88 23.32 -8.67
N LEU A 27 -12.68 24.21 -9.66
CA LEU A 27 -13.78 24.97 -10.24
C LEU A 27 -13.65 25.05 -11.75
N ALA A 28 -14.69 24.50 -12.39
CA ALA A 28 -15.51 25.03 -13.48
C ALA A 28 -14.88 26.07 -14.43
N SER A 29 -15.04 25.74 -15.71
CA SER A 29 -14.65 26.47 -16.91
C SER A 29 -15.18 27.90 -16.99
N SER A 30 -14.37 28.79 -17.56
CA SER A 30 -14.85 29.89 -18.39
C SER A 30 -14.10 29.84 -19.72
N SER A 31 -14.66 29.14 -20.71
CA SER A 31 -14.35 29.36 -22.12
C SER A 31 -15.37 30.35 -22.68
N GLY A 32 -14.89 31.43 -23.30
CA GLY A 32 -15.74 32.43 -23.94
C GLY A 32 -15.00 33.71 -24.22
N ARG A 33 -14.28 33.77 -25.35
CA ARG A 33 -13.95 35.04 -26.01
C ARG A 33 -15.21 35.53 -26.72
N ILE A 34 -15.77 36.66 -26.28
CA ILE A 34 -16.60 37.53 -27.12
C ILE A 34 -16.21 38.97 -26.77
N GLU A 35 -15.61 39.68 -27.73
CA GLU A 35 -15.55 41.14 -27.76
C GLU A 35 -16.94 41.68 -28.10
N VAL A 36 -17.55 42.51 -27.24
CA VAL A 36 -18.38 43.66 -27.67
C VAL A 36 -18.33 44.75 -26.59
N SER A 37 -18.23 45.98 -27.06
CA SER A 37 -18.07 47.28 -26.41
C SER A 37 -19.24 47.77 -25.55
N LYS A 38 -18.91 48.71 -24.63
CA LYS A 38 -19.72 49.76 -23.97
C LYS A 38 -21.23 49.56 -23.82
N LEU A 39 -21.73 49.52 -22.57
CA LEU A 39 -22.83 50.37 -22.07
C LEU A 39 -23.08 50.17 -20.56
N SER A 40 -23.28 51.29 -19.87
CA SER A 40 -23.55 51.45 -18.44
C SER A 40 -25.02 51.23 -18.07
N PHE A 41 -25.33 50.64 -16.90
CA PHE A 41 -26.48 51.05 -16.06
C PHE A 41 -26.38 50.42 -14.64
N LYS A 42 -26.49 51.25 -13.59
CA LYS A 42 -26.86 50.93 -12.17
C LYS A 42 -28.33 51.40 -11.99
N PRO A 43 -29.16 50.98 -10.98
CA PRO A 43 -28.88 50.65 -9.56
C PRO A 43 -29.72 49.40 -9.09
N ALA A 44 -29.89 48.94 -7.84
CA ALA A 44 -29.97 49.57 -6.51
C ALA A 44 -29.62 48.60 -5.37
N SER A 45 -29.49 49.19 -4.18
CA SER A 45 -28.85 48.79 -2.94
C SER A 45 -29.53 47.69 -2.12
N THR A 46 -28.77 46.69 -1.70
CA THR A 46 -28.93 46.06 -0.37
C THR A 46 -27.57 45.59 0.13
N THR A 47 -27.39 45.74 1.43
CA THR A 47 -26.16 45.86 2.21
C THR A 47 -25.11 44.77 1.95
N ARG A 48 -23.97 45.15 1.34
CA ARG A 48 -22.75 44.34 1.26
C ARG A 48 -22.07 44.31 2.63
N GLN A 49 -22.15 43.18 3.33
CA GLN A 49 -21.10 42.83 4.29
C GLN A 49 -20.04 42.01 3.53
N GLU A 50 -18.98 42.70 3.13
CA GLU A 50 -17.77 42.09 2.57
C GLU A 50 -17.04 41.31 3.67
N LEU A 51 -17.22 39.99 3.70
CA LEU A 51 -16.33 39.07 4.40
C LEU A 51 -15.73 38.08 3.39
N SER A 52 -14.51 38.42 2.94
CA SER A 52 -13.41 37.51 2.55
C SER A 52 -13.60 36.55 1.36
N GLY A 53 -13.76 37.09 0.15
CA GLY A 53 -13.51 36.38 -1.12
C GLY A 53 -12.03 36.34 -1.60
N SER A 54 -11.08 36.86 -0.80
CA SER A 54 -9.66 36.99 -1.20
C SER A 54 -8.83 35.75 -0.87
N THR A 55 -9.06 35.09 0.27
CA THR A 55 -8.27 33.93 0.71
C THR A 55 -8.50 32.71 -0.17
N PHE A 56 -9.76 32.36 -0.47
CA PHE A 56 -10.09 31.19 -1.28
C PHE A 56 -9.57 31.30 -2.72
N ARG A 57 -9.71 32.48 -3.35
CA ARG A 57 -9.15 32.75 -4.68
C ARG A 57 -7.62 32.74 -4.68
N ARG A 58 -6.99 33.16 -3.58
CA ARG A 58 -5.53 33.19 -3.42
C ARG A 58 -4.95 31.79 -3.20
N VAL A 59 -5.55 30.95 -2.33
CA VAL A 59 -5.10 29.55 -2.15
C VAL A 59 -5.34 28.74 -3.44
N ARG A 60 -6.48 28.95 -4.12
CA ARG A 60 -6.76 28.35 -5.45
C ARG A 60 -5.71 28.74 -6.49
N ARG A 61 -5.35 30.02 -6.59
CA ARG A 61 -4.36 30.50 -7.56
C ARG A 61 -2.94 30.01 -7.25
N VAL A 62 -2.59 29.87 -5.97
CA VAL A 62 -1.27 29.37 -5.55
C VAL A 62 -1.11 27.88 -5.86
N LEU A 63 -2.08 27.03 -5.51
CA LEU A 63 -1.96 25.58 -5.70
C LEU A 63 -2.02 25.14 -7.18
N MET A 64 -2.81 25.84 -8.00
CA MET A 64 -3.05 25.47 -9.39
C MET A 64 -1.82 25.67 -10.29
N VAL A 65 -0.85 26.51 -9.89
CA VAL A 65 0.43 26.70 -10.60
C VAL A 65 1.33 25.48 -10.47
N TRP A 66 1.32 24.82 -9.30
CA TRP A 66 2.25 23.73 -9.00
C TRP A 66 1.70 22.34 -9.36
N LEU A 67 0.37 22.21 -9.56
CA LEU A 67 -0.31 20.92 -9.68
C LEU A 67 -1.33 20.87 -10.84
N PRO A 68 -0.94 21.17 -12.08
CA PRO A 68 -1.88 21.12 -13.21
C PRO A 68 -2.41 19.68 -13.38
N GLY A 69 -3.74 19.53 -13.32
CA GLY A 69 -4.39 18.23 -13.51
C GLY A 69 -4.19 17.22 -12.36
N SER A 70 -3.65 17.64 -11.21
CA SER A 70 -3.44 16.78 -10.04
C SER A 70 -4.27 17.29 -8.87
N ALA A 71 -5.45 16.68 -8.66
CA ALA A 71 -6.38 17.14 -7.63
C ALA A 71 -5.86 16.86 -6.21
N ILE A 72 -6.11 17.81 -5.29
CA ILE A 72 -5.90 17.64 -3.85
C ILE A 72 -7.26 17.28 -3.22
N PHE A 73 -7.33 16.10 -2.60
CA PHE A 73 -8.47 15.70 -1.79
C PHE A 73 -8.35 16.26 -0.37
N LEU A 74 -9.17 17.26 -0.07
CA LEU A 74 -9.36 17.77 1.29
C LEU A 74 -10.09 16.73 2.16
N PRO A 75 -10.13 16.86 3.51
CA PRO A 75 -10.68 15.83 4.39
C PRO A 75 -12.06 15.30 3.98
N ASN A 76 -12.99 16.19 3.57
CA ASN A 76 -14.33 15.79 3.11
C ASN A 76 -14.28 14.99 1.80
N GLY A 77 -13.48 15.43 0.82
CA GLY A 77 -13.28 14.70 -0.42
C GLY A 77 -12.60 13.35 -0.20
N ALA A 78 -11.61 13.29 0.70
CA ALA A 78 -10.91 12.08 1.07
C ALA A 78 -11.84 11.05 1.76
N ARG A 79 -12.76 11.50 2.62
CA ARG A 79 -13.79 10.64 3.23
C ARG A 79 -14.67 9.97 2.16
N ILE A 80 -15.14 10.74 1.18
CA ILE A 80 -15.94 10.21 0.06
C ILE A 80 -15.11 9.20 -0.75
N PHE A 81 -13.89 9.60 -1.15
CA PHE A 81 -12.97 8.75 -1.92
C PHE A 81 -12.74 7.40 -1.22
N ASN A 82 -12.36 7.44 0.06
CA ASN A 82 -12.06 6.23 0.82
C ASN A 82 -13.28 5.30 0.95
N ARG A 83 -14.48 5.85 1.12
CA ARG A 83 -15.72 5.06 1.19
C ARG A 83 -16.07 4.38 -0.13
N LEU A 84 -15.83 5.04 -1.26
CA LEU A 84 -16.03 4.45 -2.59
C LEU A 84 -15.06 3.28 -2.79
N VAL A 85 -13.78 3.46 -2.46
CA VAL A 85 -12.76 2.42 -2.53
C VAL A 85 -13.08 1.27 -1.58
N GLU A 86 -13.45 1.55 -0.34
CA GLU A 86 -13.81 0.53 0.66
C GLU A 86 -15.07 -0.24 0.25
N PHE A 87 -16.06 0.43 -0.33
CA PHE A 87 -17.26 -0.22 -0.86
C PHE A 87 -16.88 -1.24 -1.94
N LEU A 88 -16.01 -0.89 -2.90
CA LEU A 88 -15.53 -1.82 -3.92
C LEU A 88 -14.69 -2.96 -3.35
N ARG A 89 -13.79 -2.68 -2.39
CA ARG A 89 -13.01 -3.72 -1.71
C ARG A 89 -13.90 -4.76 -1.03
N LYS A 90 -15.02 -4.35 -0.43
CA LYS A 90 -16.02 -5.27 0.12
C LYS A 90 -16.67 -6.14 -0.96
N GLN A 91 -16.90 -5.60 -2.15
CA GLN A 91 -17.43 -6.38 -3.28
C GLN A 91 -16.40 -7.35 -3.88
N TYR A 92 -15.10 -7.03 -3.82
CA TYR A 92 -14.04 -7.93 -4.31
C TYR A 92 -14.09 -9.31 -3.66
N VAL A 93 -14.42 -9.39 -2.37
CA VAL A 93 -14.62 -10.67 -1.66
C VAL A 93 -15.74 -11.50 -2.31
N ARG A 94 -16.87 -10.87 -2.67
CA ARG A 94 -18.02 -11.52 -3.31
C ARG A 94 -17.72 -11.99 -4.73
N TYR A 95 -16.97 -11.21 -5.49
CA TYR A 95 -16.64 -11.51 -6.89
C TYR A 95 -15.30 -12.26 -7.06
N GLY A 96 -14.61 -12.59 -5.96
CA GLY A 96 -13.38 -13.38 -5.96
C GLY A 96 -12.17 -12.66 -6.54
N PHE A 97 -12.04 -11.35 -6.30
CA PHE A 97 -10.87 -10.54 -6.66
C PHE A 97 -9.85 -10.50 -5.53
N GLN A 98 -8.57 -10.53 -5.90
CA GLN A 98 -7.43 -10.35 -5.02
C GLN A 98 -6.81 -8.97 -5.27
N GLU A 99 -6.79 -8.12 -4.25
CA GLU A 99 -6.17 -6.80 -4.36
C GLU A 99 -4.64 -6.92 -4.34
N VAL A 100 -3.98 -6.25 -5.29
CA VAL A 100 -2.53 -6.16 -5.40
C VAL A 100 -2.12 -4.70 -5.47
N ILE A 101 -0.92 -4.39 -4.98
CA ILE A 101 -0.34 -3.04 -5.05
C ILE A 101 0.91 -3.11 -5.91
N THR A 102 0.89 -2.46 -7.06
CA THR A 102 1.98 -2.52 -8.04
C THR A 102 2.77 -1.21 -8.10
N PRO A 103 4.08 -1.25 -8.48
CA PRO A 103 4.89 -0.05 -8.64
C PRO A 103 4.25 1.01 -9.57
N THR A 104 4.58 2.28 -9.33
CA THR A 104 4.14 3.41 -10.19
C THR A 104 5.11 3.72 -11.33
N ILE A 105 6.38 3.33 -11.19
CA ILE A 105 7.44 3.58 -12.16
C ILE A 105 7.94 2.24 -12.69
N TYR A 106 8.08 2.14 -14.02
CA TYR A 106 8.65 0.98 -14.69
C TYR A 106 9.70 1.41 -15.73
N LYS A 107 10.65 0.51 -16.03
CA LYS A 107 11.63 0.72 -17.11
C LYS A 107 10.92 0.88 -18.46
N LYS A 108 11.46 1.72 -19.34
CA LYS A 108 10.93 1.93 -20.71
C LYS A 108 10.77 0.63 -21.50
N ALA A 109 11.68 -0.32 -21.30
CA ALA A 109 11.62 -1.66 -21.90
C ALA A 109 10.32 -2.43 -21.61
N LEU A 110 9.68 -2.24 -20.45
CA LEU A 110 8.39 -2.87 -20.16
C LEU A 110 7.27 -2.31 -21.04
N TRP A 111 7.30 -1.01 -21.30
CA TRP A 111 6.32 -0.33 -22.15
C TRP A 111 6.45 -0.74 -23.61
N ALA A 112 7.70 -0.90 -24.10
CA ALA A 112 7.97 -1.49 -25.41
C ALA A 112 7.50 -2.95 -25.48
N LYS A 113 7.84 -3.78 -24.48
CA LYS A 113 7.37 -5.18 -24.41
C LYS A 113 5.85 -5.27 -24.45
N SER A 114 5.14 -4.39 -23.75
CA SER A 114 3.68 -4.36 -23.72
C SER A 114 3.02 -3.71 -24.94
N GLY A 115 3.76 -3.08 -25.85
CA GLY A 115 3.18 -2.39 -27.01
C GLY A 115 2.60 -1.00 -26.68
N HIS A 116 2.80 -0.51 -25.45
CA HIS A 116 2.25 0.76 -24.99
C HIS A 116 3.16 1.93 -25.35
N LEU A 117 4.46 1.70 -25.50
CA LEU A 117 5.38 2.76 -25.88
C LEU A 117 5.04 3.30 -27.28
N GLU A 118 4.69 2.42 -28.21
CA GLU A 118 4.37 2.76 -29.59
C GLU A 118 3.05 3.54 -29.70
N ASN A 119 2.08 3.26 -28.83
CA ASN A 119 0.72 3.80 -28.91
C ASN A 119 0.42 4.91 -27.89
N TYR A 120 1.16 5.01 -26.79
CA TYR A 120 0.90 5.93 -25.66
C TYR A 120 2.11 6.81 -25.29
N ALA A 121 3.23 6.79 -26.02
CA ALA A 121 4.42 7.57 -25.67
C ALA A 121 4.13 9.06 -25.41
N GLU A 122 3.31 9.69 -26.25
CA GLU A 122 2.97 11.12 -26.13
C GLU A 122 2.12 11.43 -24.87
N ASP A 123 1.31 10.45 -24.45
CA ASP A 123 0.42 10.53 -23.29
C ASP A 123 1.06 10.02 -22.00
N MET A 124 2.35 9.65 -22.02
CA MET A 124 3.08 9.13 -20.87
C MET A 124 4.08 10.13 -20.31
N TYR A 125 4.25 10.12 -18.99
CA TYR A 125 5.34 10.87 -18.34
C TYR A 125 6.60 10.02 -18.27
N THR A 126 7.70 10.56 -18.78
CA THR A 126 9.05 9.99 -18.66
C THR A 126 9.73 10.48 -17.38
N VAL A 127 10.47 9.60 -16.72
CA VAL A 127 11.27 9.89 -15.52
C VAL A 127 12.70 9.43 -15.79
N THR A 128 13.67 10.31 -15.64
CA THR A 128 15.09 9.99 -15.78
C THR A 128 15.76 9.87 -14.41
N SER A 129 16.72 8.95 -14.31
CA SER A 129 17.53 8.79 -13.09
C SER A 129 18.65 9.83 -13.07
N THR A 130 18.83 10.55 -11.97
CA THR A 130 19.94 11.52 -11.81
C THR A 130 21.24 10.88 -11.31
N SER A 131 21.26 9.55 -11.16
CA SER A 131 22.48 8.81 -10.80
C SER A 131 23.24 8.48 -12.08
N PRO A 132 24.55 8.79 -12.18
CA PRO A 132 25.34 8.43 -13.36
C PRO A 132 25.24 6.91 -13.55
N SER A 133 24.77 6.49 -14.73
CA SER A 133 24.73 5.08 -15.09
C SER A 133 26.14 4.51 -14.90
N ARG A 134 26.28 3.39 -14.19
CA ARG A 134 27.43 2.51 -14.45
C ARG A 134 27.23 2.07 -15.89
N ALA A 135 27.96 2.70 -16.81
CA ALA A 135 28.04 2.31 -18.20
C ALA A 135 28.67 0.90 -18.25
N GLU A 136 27.85 -0.11 -17.99
CA GLU A 136 28.07 -1.44 -18.55
C GLU A 136 27.55 -1.35 -19.98
N THR A 137 28.50 -1.42 -20.90
CA THR A 137 28.35 -1.56 -22.34
C THR A 137 27.11 -2.34 -22.75
N THR A 138 26.01 -1.64 -23.01
CA THR A 138 25.06 -2.07 -24.04
C THR A 138 25.56 -1.51 -25.36
N GLU A 139 25.66 -2.36 -26.38
CA GLU A 139 25.68 -1.88 -27.76
C GLU A 139 24.47 -0.94 -27.94
N ALA A 140 24.74 0.30 -28.35
CA ALA A 140 23.88 1.48 -28.29
C ALA A 140 23.70 2.10 -26.89
N GLY A 141 24.31 3.28 -26.70
CA GLY A 141 24.29 4.04 -25.45
C GLY A 141 22.95 4.72 -25.17
N GLU A 142 22.01 3.96 -24.65
CA GLU A 142 20.75 4.49 -24.11
C GLU A 142 20.83 4.57 -22.57
N GLU A 143 20.61 5.76 -22.01
CA GLU A 143 20.42 5.95 -20.56
C GLU A 143 19.20 5.11 -20.09
N ASP A 144 19.22 4.60 -18.84
CA ASP A 144 18.07 3.89 -18.24
C ASP A 144 16.87 4.87 -18.07
N GLU A 145 16.07 5.04 -19.12
CA GLU A 145 14.82 5.81 -19.09
C GLU A 145 13.69 5.01 -18.42
N TYR A 146 12.92 5.69 -17.56
CA TYR A 146 11.75 5.12 -16.89
C TYR A 146 10.48 5.87 -17.32
N GLY A 147 9.32 5.24 -17.14
CA GLY A 147 8.01 5.85 -17.37
C GLY A 147 7.09 5.68 -16.16
N LEU A 148 6.29 6.70 -15.86
CA LEU A 148 5.15 6.58 -14.94
C LEU A 148 4.02 5.80 -15.61
N LYS A 149 3.39 4.90 -14.86
CA LYS A 149 2.34 4.04 -15.41
C LYS A 149 1.07 4.83 -15.82
N PRO A 150 0.59 4.70 -17.08
CA PRO A 150 -0.72 5.22 -17.49
C PRO A 150 -1.88 4.25 -17.24
N MET A 151 -1.55 2.98 -16.94
CA MET A 151 -2.48 1.88 -16.62
C MET A 151 -1.75 0.71 -15.92
N ASN A 152 -2.48 -0.21 -15.29
CA ASN A 152 -1.87 -1.27 -14.46
C ASN A 152 -1.59 -2.59 -15.21
N CYS A 153 -2.15 -2.79 -16.40
CA CYS A 153 -2.16 -4.08 -17.12
C CYS A 153 -0.78 -4.78 -17.18
N PRO A 154 0.32 -4.10 -17.57
CA PRO A 154 1.64 -4.74 -17.67
C PRO A 154 2.16 -5.27 -16.33
N GLY A 155 1.88 -4.57 -15.23
CA GLY A 155 2.26 -5.02 -13.89
C GLY A 155 1.56 -6.32 -13.49
N HIS A 156 0.28 -6.46 -13.83
CA HIS A 156 -0.50 -7.68 -13.53
C HIS A 156 -0.05 -8.86 -14.38
N CYS A 157 0.40 -8.63 -15.61
CA CYS A 157 1.01 -9.67 -16.45
C CYS A 157 2.30 -10.21 -15.82
N LEU A 158 3.13 -9.34 -15.24
CA LEU A 158 4.34 -9.78 -14.51
C LEU A 158 3.98 -10.61 -13.26
N ILE A 159 2.92 -10.26 -12.54
CA ILE A 159 2.44 -11.04 -11.39
C ILE A 159 1.95 -12.42 -11.86
N PHE A 160 1.18 -12.48 -12.94
CA PHE A 160 0.73 -13.75 -13.50
C PHE A 160 1.94 -14.64 -13.88
N ALA A 161 2.91 -14.07 -14.60
CA ALA A 161 4.12 -14.75 -15.07
C ALA A 161 5.09 -15.18 -13.95
N SER A 162 4.95 -14.63 -12.74
CA SER A 162 5.86 -14.93 -11.62
C SER A 162 5.75 -16.37 -11.08
N GLN A 163 4.68 -17.09 -11.43
CA GLN A 163 4.41 -18.45 -10.98
C GLN A 163 3.86 -19.28 -12.13
N THR A 164 4.18 -20.57 -12.13
CA THR A 164 3.54 -21.53 -13.04
C THR A 164 2.06 -21.69 -12.69
N ARG A 165 1.19 -21.68 -13.70
CA ARG A 165 -0.27 -21.73 -13.53
C ARG A 165 -0.84 -23.02 -14.11
N SER A 166 -1.80 -23.63 -13.43
CA SER A 166 -2.63 -24.71 -13.95
C SER A 166 -3.99 -24.18 -14.41
N TYR A 167 -4.64 -24.86 -15.35
CA TYR A 167 -6.04 -24.57 -15.73
C TYR A 167 -7.00 -24.53 -14.53
N ARG A 168 -6.68 -25.25 -13.44
CA ARG A 168 -7.46 -25.29 -12.19
C ARG A 168 -7.37 -24.00 -11.38
N ASP A 169 -6.30 -23.23 -11.55
CA ASP A 169 -6.12 -21.96 -10.86
C ASP A 169 -6.99 -20.85 -11.50
N LEU A 170 -7.42 -21.04 -12.75
CA LEU A 170 -8.20 -20.06 -13.49
C LEU A 170 -9.71 -20.21 -13.23
N PRO A 171 -10.42 -19.10 -13.00
CA PRO A 171 -10.02 -17.72 -13.30
C PRO A 171 -9.28 -17.02 -12.14
N ILE A 172 -8.17 -16.35 -12.46
CA ILE A 172 -7.41 -15.50 -11.53
C ILE A 172 -7.85 -14.04 -11.74
N ARG A 173 -8.15 -13.33 -10.64
CA ARG A 173 -8.68 -11.97 -10.71
C ARG A 173 -7.86 -11.04 -9.83
N TYR A 174 -7.15 -10.09 -10.44
CA TYR A 174 -6.41 -9.05 -9.71
C TYR A 174 -7.16 -7.72 -9.76
N ALA A 175 -7.12 -6.96 -8.67
CA ALA A 175 -7.62 -5.60 -8.59
C ALA A 175 -6.53 -4.66 -8.07
N ASP A 176 -6.44 -3.45 -8.60
CA ASP A 176 -5.43 -2.46 -8.20
C ASP A 176 -6.02 -1.04 -8.22
N PHE A 177 -5.86 -0.32 -7.10
CA PHE A 177 -6.25 1.09 -6.94
C PHE A 177 -5.05 2.05 -7.00
N SER A 178 -3.88 1.57 -7.42
CA SER A 178 -2.68 2.37 -7.50
C SER A 178 -2.86 3.61 -8.39
N PRO A 179 -2.17 4.72 -8.08
CA PRO A 179 -2.29 5.94 -8.87
C PRO A 179 -1.77 5.75 -10.31
N LEU A 180 -2.54 6.25 -11.27
CA LEU A 180 -2.22 6.28 -12.69
C LEU A 180 -1.94 7.71 -13.16
N HIS A 181 -1.06 7.86 -14.15
CA HIS A 181 -0.65 9.15 -14.67
C HIS A 181 -0.74 9.18 -16.20
N ARG A 182 -1.47 10.15 -16.75
CA ARG A 182 -1.55 10.43 -18.19
C ARG A 182 -1.25 11.89 -18.47
N ASN A 183 -0.44 12.14 -19.49
CA ASN A 183 -0.01 13.47 -19.87
C ASN A 183 -1.06 14.18 -20.74
N GLU A 184 -2.22 14.46 -20.14
CA GLU A 184 -3.31 15.17 -20.80
C GLU A 184 -2.90 16.60 -21.16
N ILE A 185 -3.28 17.02 -22.37
CA ILE A 185 -3.09 18.40 -22.85
C ILE A 185 -3.74 19.38 -21.88
N SER A 186 -3.02 20.42 -21.47
CA SER A 186 -3.46 21.34 -20.41
C SER A 186 -4.85 21.96 -20.66
N GLY A 187 -5.22 22.18 -21.92
CA GLY A 187 -6.52 22.73 -22.32
C GLY A 187 -7.70 21.74 -22.22
N ALA A 188 -7.42 20.43 -22.12
CA ALA A 188 -8.43 19.38 -22.00
C ALA A 188 -8.78 19.04 -20.53
N LEU A 189 -7.98 19.53 -19.57
CA LEU A 189 -8.20 19.28 -18.14
C LEU A 189 -9.49 19.95 -17.66
N SER A 190 -10.34 19.18 -16.96
CA SER A 190 -11.64 19.68 -16.49
C SER A 190 -12.02 19.03 -15.16
N GLY A 191 -12.05 19.85 -14.10
CA GLY A 191 -12.60 19.44 -12.82
C GLY A 191 -11.90 18.21 -12.25
N LEU A 192 -12.70 17.21 -11.87
CA LEU A 192 -12.28 15.85 -11.56
C LEU A 192 -12.59 14.86 -12.72
N THR A 193 -13.25 15.32 -13.78
CA THR A 193 -13.67 14.47 -14.92
C THR A 193 -12.52 14.08 -15.85
N ARG A 194 -11.53 14.97 -16.01
CA ARG A 194 -10.33 14.77 -16.81
C ARG A 194 -9.12 15.40 -16.12
N VAL A 195 -8.22 14.54 -15.65
CA VAL A 195 -7.09 14.85 -14.77
C VAL A 195 -5.85 14.08 -15.23
N ARG A 196 -4.66 14.55 -14.83
CA ARG A 196 -3.37 13.91 -15.14
C ARG A 196 -3.04 12.78 -14.18
N ARG A 197 -3.45 12.90 -12.92
CA ARG A 197 -3.33 11.84 -11.90
C ARG A 197 -4.72 11.39 -11.49
N PHE A 198 -4.98 10.08 -11.57
CA PHE A 198 -6.25 9.48 -11.18
C PHE A 198 -6.07 8.09 -10.56
N HIS A 199 -7.08 7.60 -9.87
CA HIS A 199 -7.15 6.25 -9.32
C HIS A 199 -8.28 5.52 -10.03
N GLN A 200 -7.94 4.51 -10.80
CA GLN A 200 -8.92 3.67 -11.47
C GLN A 200 -9.17 2.44 -10.62
N ASP A 201 -10.41 1.97 -10.55
CA ASP A 201 -10.75 0.68 -9.93
C ASP A 201 -10.38 -0.48 -10.86
N ASP A 202 -9.11 -0.53 -11.24
CA ASP A 202 -8.64 -1.36 -12.32
C ASP A 202 -8.68 -2.84 -11.92
N GLY A 203 -9.17 -3.68 -12.81
CA GLY A 203 -9.30 -5.11 -12.58
C GLY A 203 -8.91 -5.90 -13.80
N HIS A 204 -8.16 -6.97 -13.57
CA HIS A 204 -7.67 -7.84 -14.62
C HIS A 204 -8.02 -9.29 -14.29
N ILE A 205 -8.78 -9.92 -15.16
CA ILE A 205 -9.18 -11.33 -15.02
C ILE A 205 -8.42 -12.13 -16.06
N PHE A 206 -7.58 -13.05 -15.62
CA PHE A 206 -7.01 -14.08 -16.46
C PHE A 206 -7.94 -15.28 -16.41
N CYS A 207 -8.42 -15.72 -17.57
CA CYS A 207 -9.38 -16.82 -17.66
C CYS A 207 -9.13 -17.69 -18.89
N ARG A 208 -9.78 -18.86 -18.89
CA ARG A 208 -9.77 -19.80 -20.02
C ARG A 208 -10.77 -19.31 -21.07
N PRO A 209 -10.59 -19.59 -22.37
CA PRO A 209 -11.53 -19.14 -23.40
C PRO A 209 -12.99 -19.54 -23.14
N SER A 210 -13.22 -20.74 -22.60
CA SER A 210 -14.55 -21.23 -22.21
C SER A 210 -15.21 -20.46 -21.05
N GLN A 211 -14.43 -19.70 -20.26
CA GLN A 211 -14.91 -18.95 -19.10
C GLN A 211 -15.29 -17.49 -19.42
N ILE A 212 -14.97 -16.98 -20.61
CA ILE A 212 -15.13 -15.56 -21.00
C ILE A 212 -16.55 -15.06 -20.73
N GLU A 213 -17.57 -15.75 -21.25
CA GLU A 213 -18.97 -15.32 -21.12
C GLU A 213 -19.44 -15.27 -19.67
N GLY A 214 -19.00 -16.24 -18.85
CA GLY A 214 -19.32 -16.29 -17.42
C GLY A 214 -18.68 -15.14 -16.63
N GLU A 215 -17.44 -14.78 -16.96
CA GLU A 215 -16.73 -13.68 -16.29
C GLU A 215 -17.24 -12.30 -16.73
N ILE A 216 -17.62 -12.12 -17.99
CA ILE A 216 -18.29 -10.89 -18.46
C ILE A 216 -19.64 -10.73 -17.76
N ARG A 217 -20.45 -11.80 -17.68
CA ARG A 217 -21.76 -11.76 -16.98
C ARG A 217 -21.61 -11.32 -15.53
N LYS A 218 -20.68 -11.93 -14.78
CA LYS A 218 -20.38 -11.54 -13.40
C LYS A 218 -19.96 -10.08 -13.29
N THR A 219 -19.19 -9.59 -14.26
CA THR A 219 -18.73 -8.19 -14.28
C THR A 219 -19.90 -7.22 -14.57
N LEU A 220 -20.80 -7.57 -15.48
CA LEU A 220 -22.03 -6.80 -15.72
C LEU A 220 -22.95 -6.79 -14.49
N ASP A 221 -23.08 -7.91 -13.78
CA ASP A 221 -23.82 -7.99 -12.51
C ASP A 221 -23.19 -7.09 -11.42
N PHE A 222 -21.86 -7.04 -11.38
CA PHE A 222 -21.13 -6.18 -10.46
C PHE A 222 -21.39 -4.69 -10.76
N ILE A 223 -21.36 -4.30 -12.04
CA ILE A 223 -21.72 -2.94 -12.48
C ILE A 223 -23.16 -2.62 -12.09
N ARG A 224 -24.10 -3.51 -12.40
CA ARG A 224 -25.53 -3.33 -12.06
C ARG A 224 -25.75 -3.11 -10.56
N LEU A 225 -25.11 -3.93 -9.72
CA LEU A 225 -25.18 -3.79 -8.25
C LEU A 225 -24.64 -2.42 -7.82
N THR A 226 -23.47 -2.06 -8.32
CA THR A 226 -22.78 -0.81 -7.94
C THR A 226 -23.59 0.42 -8.33
N TYR A 227 -24.13 0.44 -9.56
CA TYR A 227 -24.89 1.57 -10.08
C TYR A 227 -26.27 1.67 -9.41
N GLY A 228 -26.85 0.52 -9.02
CA GLY A 228 -28.06 0.44 -8.20
C GLY A 228 -27.88 1.04 -6.80
N VAL A 229 -26.74 0.78 -6.15
CA VAL A 229 -26.39 1.38 -4.84
C VAL A 229 -26.26 2.90 -4.94
N PHE A 230 -25.63 3.40 -6.00
CA PHE A 230 -25.48 4.84 -6.23
C PHE A 230 -26.75 5.52 -6.75
N ARG A 231 -27.72 4.76 -7.26
CA ARG A 231 -28.97 5.28 -7.85
C ARG A 231 -28.73 6.21 -9.05
N LEU A 232 -27.68 5.95 -9.85
CA LEU A 232 -27.25 6.77 -11.00
C LEU A 232 -28.23 6.78 -12.20
N GLY A 233 -29.43 6.20 -12.06
CA GLY A 233 -30.42 6.12 -13.14
C GLY A 233 -30.11 5.02 -14.17
N SER A 234 -30.71 5.13 -15.34
CA SER A 234 -30.49 4.20 -16.46
C SER A 234 -29.19 4.49 -17.18
N TYR A 235 -28.40 3.45 -17.48
CA TYR A 235 -27.21 3.53 -18.33
C TYR A 235 -27.42 2.75 -19.63
N ARG A 236 -26.66 3.10 -20.67
CA ARG A 236 -26.62 2.40 -21.96
C ARG A 236 -25.36 1.54 -22.05
N LEU A 237 -25.49 0.35 -22.65
CA LEU A 237 -24.37 -0.50 -23.02
C LEU A 237 -24.04 -0.30 -24.50
N ALA A 238 -22.77 -0.10 -24.82
CA ALA A 238 -22.28 0.01 -26.19
C ALA A 238 -21.15 -1.00 -26.45
N LEU A 239 -21.25 -1.77 -27.53
CA LEU A 239 -20.17 -2.64 -28.01
C LEU A 239 -19.30 -1.84 -28.99
N SER A 240 -18.07 -1.58 -28.59
CA SER A 240 -17.09 -0.85 -29.40
C SER A 240 -16.19 -1.86 -30.14
N THR A 241 -16.31 -1.89 -31.47
CA THR A 241 -15.68 -2.88 -32.35
C THR A 241 -14.32 -2.40 -32.89
N ARG A 242 -13.64 -3.27 -33.64
CA ARG A 242 -12.27 -3.05 -34.12
C ARG A 242 -12.04 -1.67 -34.78
N PRO A 243 -11.05 -0.89 -34.32
CA PRO A 243 -10.64 0.37 -34.95
C PRO A 243 -9.86 0.16 -36.25
N GLU A 244 -9.57 1.23 -36.98
CA GLU A 244 -8.74 1.19 -38.20
C GLU A 244 -7.30 0.73 -37.90
N GLN A 245 -6.73 1.16 -36.76
CA GLN A 245 -5.42 0.74 -36.28
C GLN A 245 -5.59 -0.24 -35.11
N TYR A 246 -5.28 -1.51 -35.34
CA TYR A 246 -5.42 -2.58 -34.35
C TYR A 246 -4.19 -3.50 -34.33
N MET A 247 -4.01 -4.20 -33.21
CA MET A 247 -2.97 -5.19 -33.02
C MET A 247 -3.55 -6.62 -33.09
N GLY A 248 -2.78 -7.55 -33.66
CA GLY A 248 -3.12 -8.97 -33.71
C GLY A 248 -3.88 -9.43 -34.96
N ASP A 249 -4.28 -10.70 -34.96
CA ASP A 249 -4.91 -11.35 -36.10
C ASP A 249 -6.41 -11.07 -36.17
N LEU A 250 -6.95 -11.04 -37.40
CA LEU A 250 -8.38 -10.83 -37.65
C LEU A 250 -9.27 -11.88 -36.97
N GLU A 251 -8.77 -13.11 -36.85
CA GLU A 251 -9.50 -14.22 -36.24
C GLU A 251 -9.70 -14.02 -34.73
N ASP A 252 -8.65 -13.63 -34.00
CA ASP A 252 -8.73 -13.28 -32.57
C ASP A 252 -9.77 -12.17 -32.34
N TRP A 253 -9.76 -11.15 -33.20
CA TRP A 253 -10.70 -10.03 -33.14
C TRP A 253 -12.15 -10.47 -33.35
N GLN A 254 -12.40 -11.28 -34.38
CA GLN A 254 -13.73 -11.83 -34.64
C GLN A 254 -14.20 -12.71 -33.47
N GLN A 255 -13.30 -13.52 -32.90
CA GLN A 255 -13.62 -14.33 -31.73
C GLN A 255 -13.97 -13.46 -30.52
N ALA A 256 -13.20 -12.40 -30.27
CA ALA A 256 -13.41 -11.45 -29.19
C ALA A 256 -14.75 -10.71 -29.31
N GLU A 257 -15.04 -10.14 -30.48
CA GLU A 257 -16.27 -9.41 -30.76
C GLU A 257 -17.49 -10.32 -30.63
N ASN A 258 -17.42 -11.54 -31.17
CA ASN A 258 -18.49 -12.51 -31.06
C ASN A 258 -18.72 -12.94 -29.60
N ALA A 259 -17.67 -13.12 -28.80
CA ALA A 259 -17.79 -13.44 -27.39
C ALA A 259 -18.45 -12.31 -26.58
N LEU A 260 -18.04 -11.06 -26.80
CA LEU A 260 -18.69 -9.90 -26.16
C LEU A 260 -20.15 -9.75 -26.58
N LYS A 261 -20.45 -9.94 -27.87
CA LYS A 261 -21.82 -9.88 -28.41
C LYS A 261 -22.72 -10.94 -27.77
N ARG A 262 -22.28 -12.20 -27.72
CA ARG A 262 -23.03 -13.28 -27.05
C ARG A 262 -23.26 -12.98 -25.56
N ALA A 263 -22.25 -12.43 -24.87
CA ALA A 263 -22.39 -12.05 -23.47
C ALA A 263 -23.39 -10.90 -23.26
N LEU A 264 -23.41 -9.92 -24.17
CA LEU A 264 -24.40 -8.83 -24.17
C LEU A 264 -25.82 -9.34 -24.46
N ASP A 265 -25.99 -10.18 -25.49
CA ASP A 265 -27.28 -10.78 -25.84
C ASP A 265 -27.83 -11.62 -24.69
N ALA A 266 -26.97 -12.43 -24.05
CA ALA A 266 -27.34 -13.23 -22.88
C ALA A 266 -27.65 -12.39 -21.62
N SER A 267 -27.21 -11.13 -21.57
CA SER A 267 -27.52 -10.23 -20.44
C SER A 267 -28.97 -9.76 -20.44
N GLY A 268 -29.66 -9.84 -21.59
CA GLY A 268 -31.03 -9.36 -21.78
C GLY A 268 -31.19 -7.84 -21.69
N GLN A 269 -30.10 -7.08 -21.64
CA GLN A 269 -30.13 -5.61 -21.61
C GLN A 269 -30.03 -5.04 -23.03
N PRO A 270 -30.73 -3.93 -23.34
CA PRO A 270 -30.58 -3.26 -24.62
C PRO A 270 -29.16 -2.69 -24.76
N TRP A 271 -28.54 -2.95 -25.90
CA TRP A 271 -27.18 -2.49 -26.21
C TRP A 271 -27.10 -1.99 -27.66
N THR A 272 -26.09 -1.17 -27.94
CA THR A 272 -25.85 -0.56 -29.27
C THR A 272 -24.44 -0.87 -29.76
N VAL A 273 -24.18 -0.81 -31.06
CA VAL A 273 -22.83 -0.93 -31.63
C VAL A 273 -22.23 0.47 -31.82
N ASN A 274 -20.99 0.67 -31.41
CA ASN A 274 -20.15 1.82 -31.76
C ASN A 274 -19.01 1.33 -32.66
N GLU A 275 -19.14 1.53 -33.96
CA GLU A 275 -18.15 1.02 -34.92
C GLU A 275 -16.82 1.79 -34.84
N GLY A 276 -15.71 1.05 -34.75
CA GLY A 276 -14.36 1.64 -34.80
C GLY A 276 -13.83 2.24 -33.49
N ASP A 277 -14.61 2.23 -32.42
CA ASP A 277 -14.25 2.84 -31.13
C ASP A 277 -13.55 1.87 -30.15
N GLY A 278 -13.21 0.65 -30.58
CA GLY A 278 -12.50 -0.37 -29.78
C GLY A 278 -11.10 0.05 -29.34
N ALA A 279 -10.54 -0.63 -28.33
CA ALA A 279 -9.16 -0.39 -27.92
C ALA A 279 -8.19 -1.03 -28.93
N PHE A 280 -6.95 -0.53 -29.04
CA PHE A 280 -5.99 -1.05 -30.03
C PHE A 280 -5.65 -2.55 -29.85
N TYR A 281 -5.84 -3.12 -28.66
CA TYR A 281 -5.61 -4.54 -28.32
C TYR A 281 -6.87 -5.41 -28.28
N GLY A 282 -8.07 -4.84 -28.42
CA GLY A 282 -9.30 -5.64 -28.39
C GLY A 282 -10.60 -4.85 -28.31
N PRO A 283 -11.75 -5.51 -28.52
CA PRO A 283 -13.07 -4.89 -28.43
C PRO A 283 -13.46 -4.66 -26.97
N LYS A 284 -14.40 -3.74 -26.74
CA LYS A 284 -14.86 -3.38 -25.39
C LYS A 284 -16.35 -3.13 -25.30
N ILE A 285 -16.91 -3.37 -24.12
CA ILE A 285 -18.25 -2.95 -23.73
C ILE A 285 -18.10 -1.66 -22.92
N ASP A 286 -18.66 -0.57 -23.42
CA ASP A 286 -18.67 0.73 -22.77
C ASP A 286 -20.01 0.96 -22.06
N ILE A 287 -19.93 1.39 -20.81
CA ILE A 287 -21.08 1.75 -19.99
C ILE A 287 -21.18 3.27 -20.01
N ILE A 288 -22.27 3.76 -20.58
CA ILE A 288 -22.48 5.17 -20.84
C ILE A 288 -23.58 5.69 -19.90
N LEU A 289 -23.21 6.63 -19.06
CA LEU A 289 -24.11 7.37 -18.19
C LEU A 289 -24.39 8.75 -18.77
N LYS A 290 -25.65 9.19 -18.66
CA LYS A 290 -26.06 10.54 -19.04
C LYS A 290 -26.16 11.39 -17.78
N ASP A 291 -25.50 12.53 -17.76
CA ASP A 291 -25.59 13.47 -16.64
C ASP A 291 -26.89 14.29 -16.68
N SER A 292 -27.10 15.16 -15.67
CA SER A 292 -28.28 16.03 -15.56
C SER A 292 -28.40 17.06 -16.69
N ASP A 293 -27.28 17.42 -17.32
CA ASP A 293 -27.23 18.36 -18.45
C ASP A 293 -27.38 17.64 -19.81
N GLY A 294 -27.50 16.32 -19.78
CA GLY A 294 -27.71 15.47 -20.93
C GLY A 294 -26.45 15.06 -21.68
N LYS A 295 -25.26 15.31 -21.13
CA LYS A 295 -23.99 14.87 -21.69
C LYS A 295 -23.72 13.41 -21.32
N GLU A 296 -23.23 12.66 -22.30
CA GLU A 296 -22.85 11.26 -22.14
C GLU A 296 -21.41 11.12 -21.63
N HIS A 297 -21.23 10.30 -20.60
CA HIS A 297 -19.95 10.00 -19.99
C HIS A 297 -19.74 8.49 -19.98
N GLN A 298 -18.61 8.05 -20.52
CA GLN A 298 -18.15 6.68 -20.33
C GLN A 298 -17.59 6.54 -18.91
N THR A 299 -18.22 5.71 -18.09
CA THR A 299 -17.90 5.54 -16.68
C THR A 299 -17.26 4.19 -16.38
N ALA A 300 -17.79 3.11 -16.95
CA ALA A 300 -17.23 1.77 -16.84
C ALA A 300 -16.90 1.19 -18.21
N THR A 301 -16.03 0.19 -18.22
CA THR A 301 -15.65 -0.51 -19.44
C THR A 301 -15.23 -1.95 -19.12
N ILE A 302 -15.55 -2.88 -20.02
CA ILE A 302 -15.10 -4.27 -20.00
C ILE A 302 -14.42 -4.53 -21.33
N GLN A 303 -13.14 -4.85 -21.34
CA GLN A 303 -12.34 -4.99 -22.55
C GLN A 303 -11.74 -6.39 -22.61
N LEU A 304 -11.77 -7.01 -23.78
CA LEU A 304 -11.29 -8.37 -23.97
C LEU A 304 -9.98 -8.34 -24.77
N ASP A 305 -8.89 -8.78 -24.15
CA ASP A 305 -7.54 -8.69 -24.69
C ASP A 305 -6.92 -10.08 -24.88
N PHE A 306 -6.60 -10.38 -26.14
CA PHE A 306 -5.88 -11.59 -26.57
C PHE A 306 -4.40 -11.32 -26.86
N GLN A 307 -4.00 -10.06 -26.98
CA GLN A 307 -2.69 -9.64 -27.46
C GLN A 307 -1.68 -9.50 -26.32
N LEU A 308 -2.06 -8.86 -25.22
CA LEU A 308 -1.13 -8.63 -24.11
C LEU A 308 -0.62 -9.93 -23.47
N PRO A 309 -1.46 -10.97 -23.25
CA PRO A 309 -0.96 -12.28 -22.83
C PRO A 309 0.09 -12.87 -23.78
N LYS A 310 -0.13 -12.76 -25.09
CA LYS A 310 0.82 -13.23 -26.12
C LYS A 310 2.14 -12.47 -26.04
N ARG A 311 2.13 -11.13 -25.93
CA ARG A 311 3.35 -10.31 -25.81
C ARG A 311 4.17 -10.59 -24.56
N PHE A 312 3.51 -11.01 -23.49
CA PHE A 312 4.17 -11.40 -22.24
C PHE A 312 4.56 -12.87 -22.18
N ASN A 313 4.21 -13.67 -23.20
CA ASN A 313 4.34 -15.13 -23.22
C ASN A 313 3.70 -15.75 -21.97
N LEU A 314 2.48 -15.30 -21.63
CA LEU A 314 1.74 -15.84 -20.50
C LEU A 314 1.16 -17.19 -20.88
N GLU A 315 1.34 -18.18 -20.02
CA GLU A 315 0.88 -19.55 -20.26
C GLU A 315 0.34 -20.19 -18.98
N TYR A 316 -0.61 -21.11 -19.13
CA TYR A 316 -1.04 -22.05 -18.10
C TYR A 316 -1.05 -23.47 -18.68
N ILE A 317 -0.87 -24.46 -17.82
CA ILE A 317 -0.84 -25.87 -18.22
C ILE A 317 -2.24 -26.47 -18.17
N ALA A 318 -2.68 -27.06 -19.29
CA ALA A 318 -4.02 -27.64 -19.46
C ALA A 318 -3.98 -28.97 -20.25
N PRO A 319 -4.95 -29.88 -20.00
CA PRO A 319 -5.16 -31.05 -20.85
C PRO A 319 -5.77 -30.65 -22.20
N ALA A 320 -5.57 -31.46 -23.24
CA ALA A 320 -6.07 -31.23 -24.60
C ALA A 320 -5.83 -29.78 -25.10
N PRO A 321 -4.58 -29.29 -25.12
CA PRO A 321 -4.26 -27.87 -25.31
C PRO A 321 -4.84 -27.26 -26.59
N GLU A 322 -4.95 -28.02 -27.68
CA GLU A 322 -5.51 -27.54 -28.95
C GLU A 322 -7.03 -27.28 -28.88
N LEU A 323 -7.77 -28.04 -28.07
CA LEU A 323 -9.19 -27.81 -27.83
C LEU A 323 -9.41 -26.71 -26.77
N GLU A 324 -8.57 -26.70 -25.74
CA GLU A 324 -8.63 -25.68 -24.69
C GLU A 324 -8.41 -24.26 -25.26
N LYS A 325 -7.51 -24.10 -26.25
CA LYS A 325 -7.32 -22.84 -27.00
C LYS A 325 -8.60 -22.33 -27.67
N LYS A 326 -9.44 -23.24 -28.16
CA LYS A 326 -10.73 -22.91 -28.79
C LYS A 326 -11.86 -22.71 -27.77
N GLY A 327 -11.62 -23.06 -26.51
CA GLY A 327 -12.64 -23.10 -25.47
C GLY A 327 -13.60 -24.29 -25.60
N GLU A 328 -13.19 -25.33 -26.32
CA GLU A 328 -13.98 -26.55 -26.52
C GLU A 328 -13.64 -27.60 -25.45
N THR A 329 -14.65 -28.28 -24.94
CA THR A 329 -14.47 -29.36 -23.96
C THR A 329 -14.53 -30.73 -24.62
N THR A 330 -13.66 -31.65 -24.23
CA THR A 330 -13.69 -33.05 -24.65
C THR A 330 -13.78 -33.99 -23.46
N THR A 331 -14.35 -35.18 -23.68
CA THR A 331 -14.38 -36.30 -22.72
C THR A 331 -13.50 -37.47 -23.16
N ASP A 332 -12.80 -37.33 -24.29
CA ASP A 332 -11.92 -38.37 -24.83
C ASP A 332 -10.69 -38.56 -23.92
N PRO A 333 -10.50 -39.76 -23.32
CA PRO A 333 -9.38 -40.04 -22.42
C PRO A 333 -8.01 -39.81 -23.06
N ASP A 334 -7.86 -40.09 -24.36
CA ASP A 334 -6.57 -40.00 -25.05
C ASP A 334 -6.15 -38.54 -25.25
N LEU A 335 -7.11 -37.67 -25.58
CA LEU A 335 -6.88 -36.22 -25.69
C LEU A 335 -6.66 -35.56 -24.33
N LEU A 336 -7.35 -36.05 -23.28
CA LEU A 336 -7.20 -35.53 -21.91
C LEU A 336 -5.90 -35.95 -21.24
N ALA A 337 -5.23 -37.01 -21.72
CA ALA A 337 -3.92 -37.42 -21.25
C ALA A 337 -2.80 -36.48 -21.72
N ALA A 338 -2.99 -35.75 -22.83
CA ALA A 338 -2.02 -34.81 -23.37
C ALA A 338 -2.11 -33.45 -22.66
N TYR A 339 -1.07 -33.05 -21.93
CA TYR A 339 -0.97 -31.74 -21.28
C TYR A 339 -0.02 -30.82 -22.06
N GLY A 340 -0.36 -29.54 -22.13
CA GLY A 340 0.50 -28.53 -22.76
C GLY A 340 0.18 -27.11 -22.31
N PRO A 341 1.05 -26.15 -22.67
CA PRO A 341 0.85 -24.75 -22.40
C PRO A 341 -0.25 -24.15 -23.29
N VAL A 342 -1.08 -23.31 -22.70
CA VAL A 342 -2.13 -22.54 -23.38
C VAL A 342 -2.06 -21.10 -22.88
N ALA A 343 -2.24 -20.14 -23.79
CA ALA A 343 -2.29 -18.73 -23.42
C ALA A 343 -3.63 -18.38 -22.75
N PRO A 344 -3.64 -17.65 -21.62
CA PRO A 344 -4.87 -17.18 -21.00
C PRO A 344 -5.45 -16.01 -21.79
N VAL A 345 -6.75 -15.79 -21.64
CA VAL A 345 -7.44 -14.59 -22.11
C VAL A 345 -7.52 -13.60 -20.97
N MET A 346 -7.25 -12.32 -21.25
CA MET A 346 -7.25 -11.25 -20.27
C MET A 346 -8.47 -10.35 -20.45
N ILE A 347 -9.23 -10.15 -19.38
CA ILE A 347 -10.36 -9.21 -19.35
C ILE A 347 -9.96 -8.02 -18.48
N HIS A 348 -9.92 -6.84 -19.09
CA HIS A 348 -9.76 -5.57 -18.39
C HIS A 348 -11.13 -5.09 -17.97
N ARG A 349 -11.26 -4.64 -16.72
CA ARG A 349 -12.52 -4.09 -16.23
C ARG A 349 -12.28 -2.87 -15.36
N ALA A 350 -13.22 -1.94 -15.45
CA ALA A 350 -13.43 -0.88 -14.48
C ALA A 350 -14.93 -0.74 -14.23
N VAL A 351 -15.33 -0.64 -12.97
CA VAL A 351 -16.74 -0.51 -12.54
C VAL A 351 -17.05 0.95 -12.21
N LEU A 352 -16.18 1.61 -11.45
CA LEU A 352 -16.28 3.04 -11.20
C LEU A 352 -15.66 3.86 -12.34
N GLY A 353 -14.68 3.28 -13.03
CA GLY A 353 -13.76 4.04 -13.88
C GLY A 353 -12.70 4.71 -13.01
N SER A 354 -12.37 5.96 -13.30
CA SER A 354 -11.62 6.75 -12.32
C SER A 354 -12.54 7.16 -11.18
N VAL A 355 -12.07 6.96 -9.95
CA VAL A 355 -12.79 7.37 -8.73
C VAL A 355 -13.04 8.88 -8.78
N GLU A 356 -12.12 9.66 -9.33
CA GLU A 356 -12.25 11.10 -9.51
C GLU A 356 -13.40 11.49 -10.44
N ARG A 357 -13.51 10.84 -11.61
CA ARG A 357 -14.58 11.13 -12.55
C ARG A 357 -15.92 10.73 -11.96
N LEU A 358 -16.01 9.56 -11.34
CA LEU A 358 -17.24 9.13 -10.69
C LEU A 358 -17.63 10.08 -9.55
N MET A 359 -16.67 10.53 -8.74
CA MET A 359 -16.94 11.53 -7.71
C MET A 359 -17.51 12.82 -8.30
N ALA A 360 -17.00 13.28 -9.46
CA ALA A 360 -17.56 14.44 -10.17
C ALA A 360 -19.04 14.22 -10.51
N LEU A 361 -19.34 13.07 -11.12
CA LEU A 361 -20.71 12.71 -11.50
C LEU A 361 -21.63 12.55 -10.29
N LEU A 362 -21.14 12.02 -9.17
CA LEU A 362 -21.91 11.89 -7.94
C LEU A 362 -22.16 13.24 -7.26
N ILE A 363 -21.20 14.17 -7.32
CA ILE A 363 -21.39 15.55 -6.82
C ILE A 363 -22.54 16.22 -7.58
N GLU A 364 -22.56 16.09 -8.90
CA GLU A 364 -23.60 16.63 -9.78
C GLU A 364 -24.94 15.92 -9.52
N HIS A 365 -24.95 14.58 -9.53
CA HIS A 365 -26.14 13.75 -9.35
C HIS A 365 -26.85 14.01 -8.01
N TYR A 366 -26.09 14.10 -6.91
CA TYR A 366 -26.67 14.38 -5.59
C TYR A 366 -26.84 15.86 -5.30
N ASN A 367 -26.26 16.75 -6.13
CA ASN A 367 -26.27 18.19 -5.92
C ASN A 367 -25.84 18.58 -4.49
N GLY A 368 -24.78 17.93 -3.99
CA GLY A 368 -24.27 18.07 -2.63
C GLY A 368 -25.09 17.42 -1.50
N LYS A 369 -26.25 16.83 -1.79
CA LYS A 369 -27.10 16.10 -0.82
C LYS A 369 -26.78 14.61 -0.81
N TRP A 370 -25.66 14.28 -0.18
CA TRP A 370 -25.13 12.93 -0.15
C TRP A 370 -26.03 11.94 0.63
N PRO A 371 -26.13 10.68 0.17
CA PRO A 371 -26.70 9.62 1.00
C PRO A 371 -25.84 9.43 2.26
N LEU A 372 -26.47 9.04 3.37
CA LEU A 372 -25.82 9.03 4.70
C LEU A 372 -24.50 8.25 4.74
N TRP A 373 -24.42 7.14 4.01
CA TRP A 373 -23.23 6.30 3.98
C TRP A 373 -22.03 6.99 3.30
N LEU A 374 -22.30 7.86 2.31
CA LEU A 374 -21.27 8.57 1.54
C LEU A 374 -21.02 9.99 2.08
N ASN A 375 -21.99 10.58 2.78
CA ASN A 375 -21.94 11.95 3.26
C ASN A 375 -20.70 12.20 4.15
N PRO A 376 -19.80 13.13 3.79
CA PRO A 376 -18.61 13.44 4.61
C PRO A 376 -18.95 14.10 5.95
N ARG A 377 -20.21 14.53 6.14
CA ARG A 377 -20.76 15.17 7.34
C ARG A 377 -21.98 14.36 7.81
N GLN A 378 -21.72 13.14 8.32
CA GLN A 378 -22.79 12.21 8.66
C GLN A 378 -23.65 12.71 9.82
N ALA A 379 -23.01 13.16 10.91
CA ALA A 379 -23.71 13.72 12.06
C ALA A 379 -22.95 14.88 12.72
N ILE A 380 -23.70 15.75 13.41
CA ILE A 380 -23.15 16.76 14.32
C ILE A 380 -23.92 16.76 15.63
N ILE A 381 -23.21 16.89 16.75
CA ILE A 381 -23.78 17.03 18.09
C ILE A 381 -23.65 18.49 18.53
N LEU A 382 -24.77 19.09 18.91
CA LEU A 382 -24.89 20.49 19.30
C LEU A 382 -25.33 20.58 20.76
N THR A 383 -24.56 21.29 21.60
CA THR A 383 -24.98 21.54 22.98
C THR A 383 -25.92 22.75 23.05
N ILE A 384 -26.97 22.66 23.88
CA ILE A 384 -27.90 23.78 24.11
C ILE A 384 -27.24 24.90 24.91
N ASN A 385 -26.43 24.52 25.90
CA ASN A 385 -25.65 25.42 26.72
C ASN A 385 -24.23 24.85 26.90
N ASP A 386 -23.40 25.58 27.63
CA ASP A 386 -22.00 25.28 27.86
C ASP A 386 -21.74 24.66 29.25
N THR A 387 -22.80 24.19 29.92
CA THR A 387 -22.70 23.54 31.23
C THR A 387 -21.95 22.21 31.13
N GLU A 388 -21.14 21.91 32.15
CA GLU A 388 -20.27 20.73 32.16
C GLU A 388 -21.04 19.39 32.03
N PRO A 389 -22.20 19.18 32.67
CA PRO A 389 -22.98 17.95 32.48
C PRO A 389 -23.41 17.74 31.02
N VAL A 390 -23.83 18.81 30.33
CA VAL A 390 -24.27 18.75 28.93
C VAL A 390 -23.11 18.46 27.99
N LYS A 391 -21.96 19.13 28.17
CA LYS A 391 -20.74 18.87 27.40
C LYS A 391 -20.24 17.44 27.59
N ARG A 392 -20.23 16.95 28.83
CA ARG A 392 -19.83 15.57 29.15
C ARG A 392 -20.74 14.56 28.44
N TRP A 393 -22.05 14.76 28.48
CA TRP A 393 -23.01 13.88 27.80
C TRP A 393 -22.88 13.92 26.27
N ALA A 394 -22.62 15.09 25.70
CA ALA A 394 -22.35 15.24 24.26
C ALA A 394 -21.07 14.51 23.83
N LYS A 395 -19.97 14.63 24.60
CA LYS A 395 -18.73 13.88 24.37
C LYS A 395 -18.91 12.38 24.54
N HIS A 396 -19.67 11.95 25.55
CA HIS A 396 -20.02 10.55 25.76
C HIS A 396 -20.77 9.98 24.55
N THR A 397 -21.81 10.68 24.10
CA THR A 397 -22.58 10.31 22.90
C THR A 397 -21.67 10.21 21.68
N ARG A 398 -20.81 11.22 21.44
CA ARG A 398 -19.87 11.20 20.32
C ARG A 398 -18.95 9.98 20.37
N ASN A 399 -18.32 9.73 21.51
CA ASN A 399 -17.36 8.65 21.68
C ASN A 399 -18.04 7.28 21.50
N LEU A 400 -19.26 7.12 22.03
CA LEU A 400 -20.07 5.91 21.84
C LEU A 400 -20.40 5.66 20.37
N LEU A 401 -20.78 6.70 19.63
CA LEU A 401 -21.07 6.60 18.20
C LEU A 401 -19.82 6.28 17.37
N LEU A 402 -18.66 6.84 17.75
CA LEU A 402 -17.36 6.54 17.13
C LEU A 402 -16.81 5.16 17.53
N GLY A 403 -17.37 4.50 18.55
CA GLY A 403 -16.86 3.23 19.08
C GLY A 403 -15.59 3.39 19.94
N ILE A 404 -15.34 4.59 20.47
CA ILE A 404 -14.22 4.89 21.36
C ILE A 404 -14.63 4.58 22.80
N SER A 405 -14.10 3.51 23.37
CA SER A 405 -14.24 3.18 24.80
C SER A 405 -13.09 3.79 25.59
N PRO A 406 -13.33 4.72 26.53
CA PRO A 406 -12.26 5.35 27.32
C PRO A 406 -11.55 4.37 28.28
N GLU A 407 -12.13 3.20 28.54
CA GLU A 407 -11.64 2.23 29.53
C GLU A 407 -10.72 1.14 28.95
N LEU A 408 -10.52 1.12 27.63
CA LEU A 408 -9.74 0.09 26.95
C LEU A 408 -8.62 0.76 26.16
N ASN A 409 -7.37 0.46 26.52
CA ASN A 409 -6.16 0.80 25.76
C ASN A 409 -6.06 -0.08 24.48
N VAL A 410 -7.18 -0.23 23.80
CA VAL A 410 -7.36 -1.09 22.63
C VAL A 410 -7.45 -0.16 21.41
N PRO A 411 -6.81 -0.51 20.28
CA PRO A 411 -6.96 0.25 19.05
C PRO A 411 -8.45 0.47 18.75
N ALA A 412 -8.83 1.73 18.52
CA ALA A 412 -10.21 2.06 18.19
C ALA A 412 -10.67 1.16 17.03
N SER A 413 -11.72 0.36 17.25
CA SER A 413 -12.33 -0.41 16.17
C SER A 413 -13.11 0.59 15.32
N PRO A 414 -12.69 0.90 14.08
CA PRO A 414 -13.38 1.89 13.27
C PRO A 414 -14.77 1.34 12.97
N THR A 415 -15.78 1.85 13.66
CA THR A 415 -17.16 1.64 13.25
C THR A 415 -17.31 2.31 11.88
N ASN A 416 -18.12 1.76 10.98
CA ASN A 416 -18.45 2.35 9.66
C ASN A 416 -19.17 3.74 9.76
N LEU A 417 -19.15 4.38 10.93
CA LEU A 417 -19.77 5.65 11.30
C LEU A 417 -18.66 6.60 11.78
N ALA A 418 -17.86 7.11 10.85
CA ALA A 418 -16.57 7.71 11.18
C ALA A 418 -16.60 9.24 11.38
N ASP A 419 -17.66 9.94 10.94
CA ASP A 419 -17.63 11.41 10.85
C ASP A 419 -18.73 12.09 11.67
N ILE A 420 -18.40 12.37 12.94
CA ILE A 420 -19.30 12.98 13.91
C ILE A 420 -18.62 14.22 14.51
N ASP A 421 -19.13 15.38 14.14
CA ASP A 421 -18.63 16.65 14.65
C ASP A 421 -19.35 17.05 15.95
N LEU A 422 -18.72 17.92 16.75
CA LEU A 422 -19.25 18.41 18.02
C LEU A 422 -19.07 19.92 18.13
N ASP A 423 -20.16 20.65 18.36
CA ASP A 423 -20.17 22.10 18.60
C ASP A 423 -20.63 22.44 20.03
N GLU A 424 -19.63 22.66 20.89
CA GLU A 424 -19.79 23.07 22.29
C GLU A 424 -19.76 24.60 22.49
N SER A 425 -19.78 25.39 21.41
CA SER A 425 -19.67 26.86 21.51
C SER A 425 -20.86 27.47 22.26
N SER A 426 -20.67 28.62 22.88
CA SER A 426 -21.73 29.36 23.61
C SER A 426 -22.76 30.05 22.68
N ARG A 427 -22.76 29.72 21.38
CA ARG A 427 -23.66 30.32 20.38
C ARG A 427 -25.08 29.76 20.53
N GLY A 428 -26.09 30.57 20.19
CA GLY A 428 -27.49 30.16 20.23
C GLY A 428 -27.77 28.92 19.36
N VAL A 429 -28.53 27.96 19.90
CA VAL A 429 -28.82 26.66 19.26
C VAL A 429 -29.46 26.80 17.89
N GLY A 430 -30.38 27.76 17.72
CA GLY A 430 -31.00 28.01 16.43
C GLY A 430 -29.99 28.36 15.33
N ARG A 431 -28.95 29.14 15.69
CA ARG A 431 -27.85 29.47 14.78
C ARG A 431 -26.99 28.23 14.46
N LYS A 432 -26.67 27.42 15.48
CA LYS A 432 -25.93 26.16 15.29
C LYS A 432 -26.67 25.20 14.36
N ILE A 433 -27.98 25.02 14.57
CA ILE A 433 -28.82 24.15 13.72
C ILE A 433 -28.87 24.69 12.30
N HIS A 434 -29.06 26.00 12.11
CA HIS A 434 -29.08 26.60 10.79
C HIS A 434 -27.76 26.40 10.04
N GLU A 435 -26.63 26.63 10.72
CA GLU A 435 -25.29 26.41 10.16
C GLU A 435 -25.08 24.93 9.79
N ALA A 436 -25.48 24.00 10.67
CA ALA A 436 -25.41 22.57 10.39
C ALA A 436 -26.27 22.15 9.18
N LYS A 437 -27.49 22.70 9.04
CA LYS A 437 -28.33 22.43 7.87
C LYS A 437 -27.73 23.01 6.60
N SER A 438 -27.20 24.23 6.67
CA SER A 438 -26.49 24.88 5.55
C SER A 438 -25.28 24.05 5.10
N LYS A 439 -24.52 23.52 6.06
CA LYS A 439 -23.36 22.66 5.83
C LYS A 439 -23.68 21.26 5.31
N GLY A 440 -24.96 20.88 5.23
CA GLY A 440 -25.39 19.59 4.68
C GLY A 440 -25.21 18.39 5.60
N TYR A 441 -25.25 18.58 6.93
CA TYR A 441 -25.19 17.44 7.86
C TYR A 441 -26.41 16.52 7.69
N GLY A 442 -26.15 15.21 7.59
CA GLY A 442 -27.20 14.21 7.43
C GLY A 442 -28.08 14.05 8.67
N ILE A 443 -27.47 14.10 9.86
CA ILE A 443 -28.14 13.99 11.15
C ILE A 443 -27.67 15.12 12.07
N ILE A 444 -28.60 15.80 12.72
CA ILE A 444 -28.30 16.84 13.71
C ILE A 444 -28.80 16.36 15.06
N VAL A 445 -27.89 16.25 16.02
CA VAL A 445 -28.19 15.83 17.39
C VAL A 445 -28.08 17.06 18.29
N VAL A 446 -29.06 17.26 19.14
CA VAL A 446 -29.12 18.36 20.11
C VAL A 446 -29.15 17.76 21.51
N VAL A 447 -28.31 18.31 22.39
CA VAL A 447 -28.16 17.88 23.78
C VAL A 447 -28.43 19.04 24.73
N GLY A 448 -29.49 18.93 25.52
CA GLY A 448 -29.86 19.88 26.58
C GLY A 448 -29.87 19.26 27.98
N PRO A 449 -30.11 20.07 29.02
CA PRO A 449 -30.16 19.61 30.41
C PRO A 449 -31.16 18.46 30.62
N LYS A 450 -32.36 18.56 30.05
CA LYS A 450 -33.39 17.51 30.14
C LYS A 450 -32.95 16.18 29.52
N ASP A 451 -32.13 16.24 28.45
CA ASP A 451 -31.65 15.04 27.78
C ASP A 451 -30.58 14.32 28.64
N VAL A 452 -29.82 15.07 29.44
CA VAL A 452 -28.87 14.52 30.42
C VAL A 452 -29.62 13.79 31.54
N ASP A 453 -30.65 14.42 32.11
CA ASP A 453 -31.45 13.84 33.21
C ASP A 453 -32.18 12.56 32.76
N GLU A 454 -32.64 12.53 31.50
CA GLU A 454 -33.36 11.39 30.92
C GLU A 454 -32.44 10.33 30.29
N GLY A 455 -31.13 10.58 30.18
CA GLY A 455 -30.19 9.69 29.48
C GLY A 455 -30.48 9.54 27.98
N THR A 456 -31.00 10.59 27.33
CA THR A 456 -31.39 10.57 25.91
C THR A 456 -30.67 11.67 25.11
N VAL A 457 -30.95 11.74 23.81
CA VAL A 457 -30.57 12.84 22.91
C VAL A 457 -31.73 13.16 21.97
N SER A 458 -31.83 14.43 21.57
CA SER A 458 -32.82 14.89 20.59
C SER A 458 -32.21 14.88 19.20
N VAL A 459 -32.84 14.18 18.25
CA VAL A 459 -32.30 13.90 16.91
C VAL A 459 -33.21 14.47 15.82
N ASP A 460 -32.65 15.28 14.94
CA ASP A 460 -33.26 15.72 13.69
C ASP A 460 -32.60 14.97 12.52
N ALA A 461 -33.38 14.11 11.87
CA ALA A 461 -32.97 13.31 10.71
C ALA A 461 -33.70 13.73 9.42
N THR A 462 -34.29 14.94 9.40
CA THR A 462 -35.04 15.45 8.23
C THR A 462 -34.18 15.62 6.98
N SER A 463 -32.86 15.81 7.13
CA SER A 463 -31.93 15.90 5.99
C SER A 463 -31.74 14.57 5.25
N LEU A 464 -32.22 13.44 5.79
CA LEU A 464 -32.10 12.11 5.16
C LEU A 464 -33.19 11.81 4.13
N ILE A 465 -34.25 12.62 4.09
CA ILE A 465 -35.40 12.43 3.20
C ILE A 465 -35.45 13.56 2.15
N PRO A 466 -35.94 13.29 0.93
CA PRO A 466 -36.18 14.33 -0.06
C PRO A 466 -37.07 15.45 0.48
N ALA A 467 -36.87 16.69 0.01
CA ALA A 467 -37.65 17.84 0.46
C ALA A 467 -39.17 17.68 0.17
N ASP A 468 -39.51 16.88 -0.85
CA ASP A 468 -40.88 16.61 -1.30
C ASP A 468 -41.53 15.40 -0.59
N SER A 469 -40.91 14.89 0.48
CA SER A 469 -41.45 13.76 1.26
C SER A 469 -42.69 14.17 2.05
N ASP A 470 -43.56 13.20 2.36
CA ASP A 470 -44.81 13.46 3.08
C ASP A 470 -44.59 14.20 4.41
N LEU A 471 -45.46 15.18 4.68
CA LEU A 471 -45.43 15.97 5.92
C LEU A 471 -45.48 15.11 7.20
N ARG A 472 -46.09 13.92 7.13
CA ARG A 472 -46.11 12.95 8.24
C ARG A 472 -44.73 12.36 8.51
N GLU A 473 -43.96 12.07 7.46
CA GLU A 473 -42.62 11.52 7.56
C GLU A 473 -41.61 12.58 8.02
N ILE A 474 -41.73 13.81 7.50
CA ILE A 474 -40.96 14.96 7.97
C ILE A 474 -41.20 15.19 9.47
N ARG A 475 -42.47 15.21 9.92
CA ARG A 475 -42.79 15.37 11.35
C ARG A 475 -42.22 14.24 12.20
N ARG A 476 -42.24 13.00 11.71
CA ARG A 476 -41.68 11.83 12.41
C ARG A 476 -40.17 11.98 12.65
N LEU A 477 -39.42 12.56 11.71
CA LEU A 477 -37.95 12.64 11.78
C LEU A 477 -37.39 13.96 12.32
N LYS A 478 -38.25 14.96 12.58
CA LYS A 478 -37.83 16.32 12.98
C LYS A 478 -37.33 16.43 14.42
N THR A 479 -37.82 15.58 15.33
CA THR A 479 -37.43 15.63 16.75
C THR A 479 -37.65 14.26 17.40
N LEU A 480 -36.80 13.31 17.05
CA LEU A 480 -36.80 11.98 17.67
C LEU A 480 -36.00 12.04 18.99
N LYS A 481 -36.60 11.61 20.11
CA LYS A 481 -35.85 11.32 21.33
C LYS A 481 -35.43 9.86 21.36
N MET A 482 -34.15 9.60 21.60
CA MET A 482 -33.61 8.24 21.69
C MET A 482 -32.34 8.20 22.55
N THR A 483 -31.94 7.02 23.04
CA THR A 483 -30.65 6.85 23.71
C THR A 483 -29.49 6.88 22.70
N PRO A 484 -28.25 7.18 23.12
CA PRO A 484 -27.07 7.12 22.26
C PRO A 484 -26.87 5.77 21.56
N GLU A 485 -27.17 4.65 22.22
CA GLU A 485 -27.07 3.29 21.66
C GLU A 485 -28.10 3.09 20.54
N ARG A 486 -29.34 3.55 20.77
CA ARG A 486 -30.39 3.47 19.76
C ARG A 486 -30.09 4.37 18.56
N LEU A 487 -29.45 5.53 18.78
CA LEU A 487 -28.97 6.39 17.70
C LEU A 487 -27.87 5.70 16.88
N ARG A 488 -26.90 5.05 17.53
CA ARG A 488 -25.86 4.26 16.85
C ARG A 488 -26.49 3.20 15.95
N ASP A 489 -27.45 2.45 16.48
CA ASP A 489 -28.09 1.35 15.75
C ASP A 489 -28.99 1.88 14.62
N PHE A 490 -29.65 3.03 14.83
CA PHE A 490 -30.38 3.74 13.79
C PHE A 490 -29.46 4.20 12.64
N MET A 491 -28.30 4.77 12.95
CA MET A 491 -27.31 5.17 11.93
C MET A 491 -26.78 3.95 11.18
N LYS A 492 -26.49 2.84 11.88
CA LYS A 492 -26.08 1.57 11.26
C LYS A 492 -27.13 1.03 10.31
N ASP A 493 -28.40 0.98 10.72
CA ASP A 493 -29.52 0.53 9.86
C ASP A 493 -29.66 1.40 8.61
N LYS A 494 -29.58 2.72 8.78
CA LYS A 494 -29.67 3.67 7.65
C LYS A 494 -28.52 3.51 6.65
N VAL A 495 -27.30 3.28 7.13
CA VAL A 495 -26.14 2.98 6.26
C VAL A 495 -26.31 1.61 5.61
N ALA A 496 -26.70 0.59 6.38
CA ALA A 496 -26.88 -0.78 5.89
C ALA A 496 -27.88 -0.85 4.73
N LYS A 497 -29.00 -0.11 4.80
CA LYS A 497 -30.02 -0.05 3.73
C LYS A 497 -29.46 0.33 2.37
N TYR A 498 -28.43 1.18 2.29
CA TYR A 498 -27.78 1.49 1.01
C TYR A 498 -26.92 0.34 0.48
N VAL A 499 -26.37 -0.48 1.38
CA VAL A 499 -25.49 -1.61 1.05
C VAL A 499 -26.28 -2.90 0.79
N THR A 500 -27.46 -3.07 1.40
CA THR A 500 -28.31 -4.27 1.30
C THR A 500 -29.51 -4.14 0.36
N THR A 501 -29.67 -3.04 -0.39
CA THR A 501 -30.72 -2.97 -1.44
C THR A 501 -30.35 -3.88 -2.62
N THR A 502 -30.46 -5.19 -2.40
CA THR A 502 -30.37 -6.30 -3.34
C THR A 502 -31.75 -6.99 -3.36
N SER A 503 -32.85 -6.23 -3.41
CA SER A 503 -34.21 -6.79 -3.39
C SER A 503 -34.88 -6.80 -4.77
N LEU A 504 -34.11 -7.13 -5.81
CA LEU A 504 -34.64 -7.43 -7.16
C LEU A 504 -33.99 -8.67 -7.79
N LEU A 505 -33.69 -9.70 -6.99
CA LEU A 505 -33.42 -11.07 -7.50
C LEU A 505 -34.04 -12.12 -6.55
N PRO A 506 -34.70 -13.17 -7.07
CA PRO A 506 -35.38 -14.19 -6.28
C PRO A 506 -34.42 -15.19 -5.61
N THR A 507 -34.79 -15.63 -4.41
CA THR A 507 -34.07 -16.53 -3.50
C THR A 507 -34.14 -18.01 -3.88
N ALA A 508 -32.99 -18.69 -3.88
CA ALA A 508 -32.70 -20.08 -3.43
C ALA A 508 -31.20 -20.32 -3.76
N VAL A 509 -30.33 -20.81 -2.89
CA VAL A 509 -30.20 -22.21 -2.41
C VAL A 509 -29.36 -22.22 -1.11
N ALA A 510 -29.69 -23.14 -0.20
CA ALA A 510 -29.08 -23.36 1.12
C ALA A 510 -27.69 -24.07 1.07
N PRO A 511 -26.84 -23.95 2.11
CA PRO A 511 -25.54 -24.62 2.18
C PRO A 511 -25.65 -26.03 2.81
N CYS A 512 -24.99 -27.02 2.20
CA CYS A 512 -24.78 -28.35 2.79
C CYS A 512 -23.37 -28.45 3.43
N CYS A 513 -23.34 -28.91 4.67
CA CYS A 513 -22.17 -29.33 5.43
C CYS A 513 -21.74 -30.78 5.09
N PHE A 514 -20.61 -31.19 5.69
CA PHE A 514 -19.95 -32.52 5.75
C PHE A 514 -18.85 -32.76 4.68
N PHE A 515 -17.68 -33.37 4.94
CA PHE A 515 -17.23 -34.29 6.02
C PHE A 515 -15.68 -34.22 6.22
N SER A 516 -15.27 -34.92 7.28
CA SER A 516 -14.00 -35.11 8.00
C SER A 516 -12.68 -35.44 7.27
N SER A 517 -11.62 -35.09 8.01
CA SER A 517 -10.26 -35.63 8.04
C SER A 517 -10.15 -37.17 8.09
N SER A 518 -9.14 -37.70 7.40
CA SER A 518 -8.51 -38.99 7.74
C SER A 518 -7.01 -38.95 7.40
N THR A 519 -6.19 -39.17 8.44
CA THR A 519 -4.75 -39.37 8.40
C THR A 519 -4.40 -40.82 8.07
N SER A 520 -3.35 -41.06 7.28
CA SER A 520 -2.69 -42.37 7.19
C SER A 520 -1.17 -42.22 7.09
N LYS A 521 -0.47 -42.99 7.92
CA LYS A 521 0.99 -43.15 8.08
C LYS A 521 1.61 -44.12 7.05
N MET A 522 2.95 -44.13 7.03
CA MET A 522 3.95 -45.09 6.49
C MET A 522 4.72 -44.56 5.28
N ASP A 523 6.02 -44.76 5.11
CA ASP A 523 7.08 -45.34 5.95
C ASP A 523 8.43 -44.83 5.41
N LEU A 524 9.45 -44.78 6.27
CA LEU A 524 10.81 -44.36 5.95
C LEU A 524 11.65 -45.57 5.48
N THR A 525 12.32 -45.42 4.33
CA THR A 525 13.48 -46.24 3.97
C THR A 525 14.60 -45.33 3.48
N ASP A 526 15.75 -45.43 4.16
CA ASP A 526 17.04 -44.81 3.82
C ASP A 526 17.66 -45.50 2.57
N PRO A 527 18.43 -44.78 1.74
CA PRO A 527 19.84 -45.16 1.67
C PRO A 527 20.81 -43.98 1.61
N SER A 528 21.79 -44.08 2.51
CA SER A 528 23.21 -43.74 2.34
C SER A 528 23.67 -43.41 0.92
N ASP A 529 23.90 -42.13 0.65
CA ASP A 529 24.87 -41.61 -0.32
C ASP A 529 25.41 -40.26 0.19
N PRO A 530 26.67 -39.89 -0.08
CA PRO A 530 27.21 -38.61 0.35
C PRO A 530 26.46 -37.45 -0.33
N PRO A 531 26.26 -36.30 0.34
CA PRO A 531 25.49 -35.20 -0.23
C PRO A 531 26.18 -34.67 -1.50
N PRO A 532 25.44 -34.37 -2.58
CA PRO A 532 26.03 -33.93 -3.84
C PRO A 532 26.60 -32.51 -3.71
N ASP A 533 27.73 -32.28 -4.36
CA ASP A 533 28.31 -30.95 -4.53
C ASP A 533 27.44 -30.12 -5.50
N TYR A 534 26.67 -29.20 -4.91
CA TYR A 534 25.69 -28.36 -5.58
C TYR A 534 26.29 -27.43 -6.66
N ILE A 535 27.60 -27.20 -6.65
CA ILE A 535 28.25 -26.28 -7.59
C ILE A 535 28.50 -26.97 -8.94
N ALA A 536 28.76 -28.29 -8.94
CA ALA A 536 28.98 -29.06 -10.17
C ALA A 536 27.67 -29.30 -10.94
N ALA A 537 26.55 -29.55 -10.24
CA ALA A 537 25.24 -29.78 -10.84
C ALA A 537 24.67 -28.51 -11.52
N ALA A 538 24.92 -27.32 -10.95
CA ALA A 538 24.48 -26.04 -11.52
C ALA A 538 25.17 -25.71 -12.86
N ARG A 539 26.42 -26.16 -13.07
CA ARG A 539 27.16 -25.97 -14.33
C ARG A 539 26.72 -26.94 -15.43
N ALA A 540 26.39 -28.18 -15.11
CA ALA A 540 25.97 -29.19 -16.08
C ALA A 540 24.59 -28.89 -16.72
N HIS A 541 23.72 -28.15 -16.03
CA HIS A 541 22.40 -27.74 -16.52
C HIS A 541 22.35 -26.31 -17.11
N GLY A 542 23.51 -25.67 -17.33
CA GLY A 542 23.59 -24.41 -18.05
C GLY A 542 22.86 -23.23 -17.39
N ILE A 543 22.68 -23.25 -16.07
CA ILE A 543 21.97 -22.19 -15.33
C ILE A 543 22.95 -21.03 -15.07
N PRO A 544 22.69 -19.81 -15.59
CA PRO A 544 23.53 -18.66 -15.29
C PRO A 544 23.23 -18.12 -13.88
N LEU A 545 24.26 -17.98 -13.05
CA LEU A 545 24.20 -17.29 -11.76
C LEU A 545 24.03 -15.78 -12.01
N ARG A 546 22.82 -15.25 -11.75
CA ARG A 546 22.48 -13.83 -11.96
C ARG A 546 22.69 -13.01 -10.68
N GLN A 547 23.41 -11.89 -10.80
CA GLN A 547 23.64 -10.89 -9.74
C GLN A 547 22.59 -9.75 -9.76
N SER A 548 22.52 -9.06 -8.61
CA SER A 548 21.48 -8.18 -8.02
C SER A 548 21.19 -6.82 -8.70
N GLY A 549 19.91 -6.37 -8.66
CA GLY A 549 19.42 -5.04 -9.13
C GLY A 549 19.30 -3.94 -8.04
N PRO A 550 18.95 -2.67 -8.39
CA PRO A 550 19.30 -1.48 -7.59
C PRO A 550 18.25 -0.96 -6.59
N VAL A 551 18.75 -0.06 -5.73
CA VAL A 551 18.37 0.25 -4.34
C VAL A 551 17.47 1.49 -4.22
N LYS A 552 16.40 1.41 -3.40
CA LYS A 552 15.52 2.53 -2.98
C LYS A 552 16.36 3.69 -2.42
N ARG A 553 16.04 4.94 -2.75
CA ARG A 553 16.67 6.11 -2.09
C ARG A 553 16.35 6.07 -0.60
N GLY A 554 17.36 5.69 0.16
CA GLY A 554 17.33 5.63 1.61
C GLY A 554 17.20 7.02 2.24
N PRO A 555 17.02 7.08 3.57
CA PRO A 555 16.99 8.33 4.31
C PRO A 555 18.24 9.19 4.01
N LEU A 556 18.11 10.52 4.15
CA LEU A 556 19.24 11.44 4.04
C LEU A 556 20.41 10.98 4.94
N PRO A 557 21.67 11.10 4.48
CA PRO A 557 22.81 10.60 5.22
C PRO A 557 22.92 11.29 6.58
N LEU A 558 23.22 10.52 7.62
CA LEU A 558 23.42 11.02 8.98
C LEU A 558 24.68 11.90 9.04
N GLU A 559 24.53 13.20 9.29
CA GLU A 559 25.65 14.13 9.37
C GLU A 559 26.21 14.21 10.81
N LEU A 560 27.17 13.33 11.12
CA LEU A 560 27.98 13.40 12.34
C LEU A 560 29.43 13.76 12.01
N PRO A 561 30.14 14.55 12.84
CA PRO A 561 31.54 14.92 12.60
C PRO A 561 32.46 13.72 12.32
N ILE A 562 32.34 12.65 13.11
CA ILE A 562 33.12 11.42 12.95
C ILE A 562 32.82 10.71 11.62
N LEU A 563 31.56 10.69 11.18
CA LEU A 563 31.16 10.07 9.91
C LEU A 563 31.66 10.89 8.71
N THR A 564 31.55 12.22 8.79
CA THR A 564 32.07 13.13 7.78
C THR A 564 33.59 13.02 7.65
N TYR A 565 34.31 12.84 8.76
CA TYR A 565 35.75 12.59 8.77
C TYR A 565 36.13 11.24 8.16
N LEU A 566 35.41 10.16 8.49
CA LEU A 566 35.74 8.80 8.06
C LEU A 566 35.35 8.48 6.61
N ARG A 567 34.30 9.12 6.05
CA ARG A 567 33.82 8.89 4.67
C ARG A 567 34.90 8.94 3.57
N PRO A 568 35.79 9.95 3.53
CA PRO A 568 36.85 10.03 2.53
C PRO A 568 38.11 9.23 2.90
N LYS A 569 38.12 8.53 4.04
CA LYS A 569 39.31 7.87 4.60
C LYS A 569 39.23 6.36 4.43
N ARG A 570 40.39 5.70 4.53
CA ARG A 570 40.48 4.25 4.52
C ARG A 570 40.05 3.70 5.89
N VAL A 571 38.88 3.07 5.94
CA VAL A 571 38.30 2.42 7.13
C VAL A 571 38.36 0.91 6.90
N ILE A 572 38.95 0.14 7.80
CA ILE A 572 39.01 -1.33 7.71
C ILE A 572 38.05 -1.95 8.72
N LEU A 573 37.23 -2.91 8.27
CA LEU A 573 36.46 -3.80 9.13
C LEU A 573 37.15 -5.17 9.21
N ALA A 574 37.64 -5.50 10.39
CA ALA A 574 38.32 -6.74 10.75
C ALA A 574 37.34 -7.92 10.94
N SER A 575 36.40 -8.11 10.01
CA SER A 575 35.37 -9.14 10.13
C SER A 575 34.82 -9.58 8.77
N ALA A 576 34.67 -10.89 8.58
CA ALA A 576 33.99 -11.47 7.42
C ALA A 576 32.45 -11.39 7.51
N SER A 577 31.87 -10.82 8.59
CA SER A 577 30.43 -10.79 8.81
C SER A 577 29.71 -9.81 7.85
N PRO A 578 28.83 -10.29 6.96
CA PRO A 578 28.08 -9.41 6.05
C PRO A 578 27.16 -8.43 6.78
N ARG A 579 26.66 -8.82 7.97
CA ARG A 579 25.74 -8.02 8.79
C ARG A 579 26.43 -6.80 9.40
N ARG A 580 27.67 -6.95 9.88
CA ARG A 580 28.47 -5.84 10.43
C ARG A 580 28.81 -4.82 9.36
N LYS A 581 29.13 -5.28 8.14
CA LYS A 581 29.29 -4.42 6.97
C LYS A 581 28.00 -3.66 6.66
N ALA A 582 26.86 -4.35 6.64
CA ALA A 582 25.56 -3.73 6.38
C ALA A 582 25.22 -2.63 7.40
N LEU A 583 25.48 -2.85 8.69
CA LEU A 583 25.27 -1.85 9.75
C LEU A 583 26.13 -0.58 9.53
N LEU A 584 27.40 -0.75 9.19
CA LEU A 584 28.29 0.39 8.89
C LEU A 584 27.90 1.10 7.58
N SER A 585 27.43 0.35 6.57
CA SER A 585 26.92 0.94 5.33
C SER A 585 25.63 1.73 5.51
N GLN A 586 24.74 1.31 6.42
CA GLN A 586 23.50 2.03 6.74
C GLN A 586 23.76 3.41 7.34
N ILE A 587 24.86 3.58 8.10
CA ILE A 587 25.28 4.89 8.64
C ILE A 587 26.19 5.68 7.69
N GLY A 588 26.41 5.17 6.47
CA GLY A 588 27.17 5.86 5.42
C GLY A 588 28.69 5.67 5.46
N LEU A 589 29.18 4.60 6.11
CA LEU A 589 30.58 4.16 6.01
C LEU A 589 30.72 3.00 5.01
N SER A 590 31.79 3.02 4.21
CA SER A 590 32.11 1.93 3.26
C SER A 590 33.45 1.29 3.63
N PRO A 591 33.50 0.45 4.67
CA PRO A 591 34.76 -0.13 5.13
C PRO A 591 35.32 -1.20 4.17
N GLU A 592 36.63 -1.22 4.03
CA GLU A 592 37.42 -2.32 3.46
C GLU A 592 37.32 -3.55 4.37
N ILE A 593 37.09 -4.73 3.80
CA ILE A 593 36.93 -5.96 4.58
C ILE A 593 38.25 -6.72 4.59
N LEU A 594 38.87 -6.82 5.76
CA LEU A 594 40.09 -7.60 5.96
C LEU A 594 39.92 -8.50 7.18
N PRO A 595 39.45 -9.76 7.02
CA PRO A 595 39.18 -10.63 8.16
C PRO A 595 40.48 -11.11 8.81
N SER A 596 40.46 -11.29 10.14
CA SER A 596 41.57 -11.92 10.86
C SER A 596 41.62 -13.43 10.57
N THR A 597 42.84 -13.96 10.45
CA THR A 597 43.12 -15.40 10.28
C THR A 597 43.43 -16.12 11.61
N GLN A 598 43.35 -15.41 12.73
CA GLN A 598 43.69 -15.94 14.04
C GLN A 598 42.58 -16.85 14.60
N PRO A 599 42.93 -17.97 15.27
CA PRO A 599 41.95 -18.90 15.84
C PRO A 599 41.23 -18.30 17.06
N GLU A 600 39.91 -18.48 17.13
CA GLU A 600 39.01 -17.98 18.19
C GLU A 600 39.03 -18.88 19.46
N ASN A 601 40.22 -19.30 19.90
CA ASN A 601 40.39 -20.29 20.98
C ASN A 601 41.25 -19.74 22.13
N LEU A 602 40.93 -18.54 22.63
CA LEU A 602 41.68 -17.91 23.72
C LEU A 602 41.35 -18.55 25.09
N PRO A 603 42.36 -18.89 25.91
CA PRO A 603 42.13 -19.47 27.24
C PRO A 603 41.72 -18.38 28.23
N GLN A 604 40.42 -18.21 28.52
CA GLN A 604 39.94 -17.21 29.48
C GLN A 604 38.70 -17.66 30.28
N THR A 605 38.47 -17.02 31.43
CA THR A 605 37.58 -17.49 32.51
C THR A 605 36.15 -16.94 32.49
N THR A 606 35.86 -15.79 31.85
CA THR A 606 34.48 -15.25 31.72
C THR A 606 34.10 -14.88 30.28
N PRO A 607 32.80 -14.91 29.91
CA PRO A 607 32.31 -14.53 28.58
C PRO A 607 32.75 -13.13 28.12
N GLU A 608 32.76 -12.15 29.03
CA GLU A 608 33.13 -10.75 28.74
C GLU A 608 34.62 -10.61 28.41
N GLN A 609 35.48 -11.32 29.13
CA GLN A 609 36.93 -11.30 28.88
C GLN A 609 37.24 -11.98 27.55
N TYR A 610 36.62 -13.15 27.30
CA TYR A 610 36.80 -13.91 26.06
C TYR A 610 36.43 -13.10 24.81
N VAL A 611 35.25 -12.47 24.80
CA VAL A 611 34.77 -11.71 23.64
C VAL A 611 35.63 -10.45 23.40
N THR A 612 36.07 -9.79 24.47
CA THR A 612 36.99 -8.62 24.39
C THR A 612 38.34 -9.00 23.80
N ALA A 613 38.98 -10.04 24.34
CA ALA A 613 40.30 -10.45 23.91
C ALA A 613 40.30 -10.91 22.44
N THR A 614 39.24 -11.61 22.02
CA THR A 614 39.05 -12.04 20.63
C THR A 614 38.88 -10.84 19.69
N ALA A 615 38.10 -9.83 20.08
CA ALA A 615 37.95 -8.61 19.28
C ALA A 615 39.26 -7.82 19.16
N GLN A 616 40.03 -7.70 20.25
CA GLN A 616 41.34 -7.02 20.26
C GLN A 616 42.37 -7.74 19.38
N GLN A 617 42.47 -9.07 19.48
CA GLN A 617 43.37 -9.86 18.64
C GLN A 617 43.04 -9.71 17.16
N LYS A 618 41.74 -9.71 16.80
CA LYS A 618 41.28 -9.45 15.43
C LYS A 618 41.71 -8.07 14.95
N CYS A 619 41.50 -7.03 15.76
CA CYS A 619 41.86 -5.65 15.43
C CYS A 619 43.37 -5.49 15.17
N LEU A 620 44.20 -5.97 16.10
CA LEU A 620 45.66 -5.86 16.03
C LEU A 620 46.26 -6.66 14.87
N SER A 621 45.79 -7.90 14.66
CA SER A 621 46.29 -8.75 13.56
C SER A 621 46.03 -8.11 12.19
N VAL A 622 44.85 -7.52 12.02
CA VAL A 622 44.44 -6.87 10.76
C VAL A 622 45.19 -5.57 10.55
N TYR A 623 45.40 -4.76 11.60
CA TYR A 623 46.20 -3.54 11.49
C TYR A 623 47.65 -3.84 11.11
N ARG A 624 48.28 -4.84 11.73
CA ARG A 624 49.66 -5.27 11.38
C ARG A 624 49.76 -5.76 9.93
N ALA A 625 48.84 -6.62 9.51
CA ALA A 625 48.80 -7.08 8.12
C ALA A 625 48.60 -5.92 7.12
N ALA A 626 47.81 -4.91 7.49
CA ALA A 626 47.55 -3.76 6.64
C ALA A 626 48.76 -2.81 6.49
N ILE A 627 49.68 -2.78 7.47
CA ILE A 627 50.91 -1.96 7.40
C ILE A 627 52.10 -2.73 6.79
N GLU A 628 52.12 -4.06 6.86
CA GLU A 628 53.21 -4.91 6.35
C GLU A 628 53.08 -5.27 4.85
N SER A 629 51.92 -4.99 4.25
CA SER A 629 51.64 -5.27 2.83
C SER A 629 52.39 -4.31 1.89
N GLU A 630 53.54 -4.73 1.33
CA GLU A 630 54.39 -3.95 0.40
C GLU A 630 53.80 -3.75 -1.01
N GLU A 631 52.68 -4.39 -1.35
CA GLU A 631 52.17 -4.49 -2.73
C GLU A 631 51.16 -3.40 -3.16
N SER A 632 50.96 -2.34 -2.37
CA SER A 632 49.99 -1.30 -2.76
C SER A 632 50.45 0.12 -2.41
N ASP A 633 50.24 1.04 -3.34
CA ASP A 633 50.28 2.51 -3.21
C ASP A 633 49.30 3.07 -2.13
N GLN A 634 48.79 2.23 -1.22
CA GLN A 634 47.73 2.59 -0.29
C GLN A 634 48.29 3.14 1.02
N ARG A 635 47.78 4.31 1.40
CA ARG A 635 48.05 4.97 2.68
C ARG A 635 47.59 4.09 3.86
N GLU A 636 48.26 4.25 5.00
CA GLU A 636 47.91 3.67 6.30
C GLU A 636 46.40 3.83 6.60
N PRO A 637 45.71 2.81 7.17
CA PRO A 637 44.29 2.92 7.47
C PRO A 637 44.04 4.02 8.52
N ALA A 638 43.02 4.84 8.29
CA ALA A 638 42.62 5.86 9.25
C ALA A 638 41.95 5.26 10.50
N VAL A 639 41.35 4.08 10.36
CA VAL A 639 40.80 3.32 11.49
C VAL A 639 40.61 1.84 11.11
N VAL A 640 40.83 0.94 12.08
CA VAL A 640 40.48 -0.49 12.02
C VAL A 640 39.41 -0.77 13.07
N ILE A 641 38.29 -1.37 12.66
CA ILE A 641 37.16 -1.74 13.52
C ILE A 641 37.06 -3.26 13.55
N ALA A 642 37.10 -3.86 14.73
CA ALA A 642 36.85 -5.28 14.95
C ALA A 642 35.64 -5.45 15.88
N ALA A 643 34.91 -6.55 15.69
CA ALA A 643 33.88 -6.94 16.63
C ALA A 643 33.80 -8.46 16.77
N ASP A 644 33.45 -8.92 17.96
CA ASP A 644 33.20 -10.32 18.26
C ASP A 644 31.89 -10.45 19.03
N THR A 645 31.09 -11.48 18.74
CA THR A 645 29.74 -11.63 19.30
C THR A 645 29.52 -13.06 19.76
N ILE A 646 29.15 -13.22 21.02
CA ILE A 646 28.84 -14.50 21.63
C ILE A 646 27.45 -14.49 22.28
N ILE A 647 26.87 -15.67 22.43
CA ILE A 647 25.65 -15.86 23.23
C ILE A 647 26.03 -16.60 24.51
N ALA A 648 25.63 -16.06 25.65
CA ALA A 648 25.86 -16.67 26.95
C ALA A 648 24.51 -17.03 27.59
N THR A 649 24.38 -18.29 27.99
CA THR A 649 23.26 -18.75 28.81
C THR A 649 23.29 -18.07 30.19
N ARG A 650 22.20 -18.16 30.94
CA ARG A 650 22.12 -17.66 32.32
C ARG A 650 23.18 -18.27 33.25
N ALA A 651 23.63 -19.49 32.96
CA ALA A 651 24.69 -20.17 33.71
C ALA A 651 26.12 -19.76 33.29
N GLY A 652 26.26 -18.78 32.38
CA GLY A 652 27.56 -18.31 31.88
C GLY A 652 28.19 -19.21 30.81
N ARG A 653 27.51 -20.26 30.36
CA ARG A 653 27.98 -21.11 29.26
C ARG A 653 27.82 -20.37 27.92
N ILE A 654 28.92 -20.31 27.16
CA ILE A 654 28.96 -19.74 25.81
C ILE A 654 28.35 -20.75 24.82
N LEU A 655 27.45 -20.25 23.98
CA LEU A 655 26.86 -20.96 22.86
C LEU A 655 27.46 -20.44 21.56
N GLU A 656 28.14 -21.35 20.86
CA GLU A 656 28.70 -21.10 19.54
C GLU A 656 27.64 -21.37 18.46
N LYS A 657 28.09 -21.63 17.24
CA LYS A 657 27.25 -22.01 16.10
C LYS A 657 26.80 -23.47 16.25
N PRO A 658 25.58 -23.83 15.85
CA PRO A 658 25.11 -25.20 15.91
C PRO A 658 25.92 -26.11 14.98
N LYS A 659 26.26 -27.31 15.45
CA LYS A 659 27.08 -28.28 14.69
C LYS A 659 26.26 -29.21 13.80
N SER A 660 24.98 -29.39 14.11
CA SER A 660 24.04 -30.22 13.36
C SER A 660 22.62 -29.71 13.55
N GLU A 661 21.69 -30.17 12.72
CA GLU A 661 20.26 -29.83 12.84
C GLU A 661 19.68 -30.21 14.21
N GLN A 662 20.06 -31.38 14.73
CA GLN A 662 19.62 -31.83 16.04
C GLN A 662 20.24 -31.02 17.18
N ASP A 663 21.49 -30.57 17.03
CA ASP A 663 22.14 -29.64 17.96
C ASP A 663 21.48 -28.26 17.91
N HIS A 664 21.05 -27.82 16.72
CA HIS A 664 20.34 -26.56 16.51
C HIS A 664 18.98 -26.55 17.21
N ILE A 665 18.18 -27.61 17.04
CA ILE A 665 16.89 -27.76 17.74
C ILE A 665 17.10 -27.75 19.26
N LYS A 666 18.07 -28.54 19.76
CA LYS A 666 18.39 -28.58 21.20
C LYS A 666 18.80 -27.22 21.75
N MET A 667 19.61 -26.49 20.99
CA MET A 667 20.07 -25.14 21.34
C MET A 667 18.90 -24.17 21.46
N LEU A 668 18.02 -24.10 20.47
CA LEU A 668 16.87 -23.19 20.48
C LEU A 668 15.83 -23.57 21.54
N THR A 669 15.62 -24.87 21.74
CA THR A 669 14.77 -25.40 22.82
C THR A 669 15.31 -24.95 24.17
N HIS A 670 16.62 -25.10 24.38
CA HIS A 670 17.27 -24.65 25.62
C HIS A 670 17.15 -23.13 25.84
N LEU A 671 17.27 -22.32 24.78
CA LEU A 671 17.10 -20.88 24.86
C LEU A 671 15.66 -20.47 25.19
N ARG A 672 14.67 -21.12 24.57
CA ARG A 672 13.24 -20.95 24.89
C ARG A 672 12.96 -21.25 26.36
N ASP A 673 13.37 -22.42 26.81
CA ASP A 673 13.07 -22.92 28.16
C ASP A 673 13.84 -22.14 29.26
N SER A 674 14.92 -21.46 28.88
CA SER A 674 15.67 -20.55 29.77
C SER A 674 15.03 -19.16 29.88
N VAL A 675 13.99 -18.88 29.09
CA VAL A 675 13.26 -17.60 28.95
C VAL A 675 14.11 -16.47 28.36
N TRP A 676 15.34 -16.30 28.83
CA TRP A 676 16.25 -15.28 28.32
C TRP A 676 17.72 -15.73 28.33
N HIS A 677 18.50 -15.11 27.46
CA HIS A 677 19.95 -15.25 27.38
C HIS A 677 20.62 -13.92 27.09
N ARG A 678 21.94 -13.86 27.30
CA ARG A 678 22.77 -12.67 27.07
C ARG A 678 23.41 -12.76 25.70
N VAL A 679 23.42 -11.65 24.97
CA VAL A 679 24.19 -11.48 23.76
C VAL A 679 25.25 -10.42 24.05
N LEU A 680 26.51 -10.83 24.02
CA LEU A 680 27.66 -9.97 24.30
C LEU A 680 28.38 -9.69 22.99
N THR A 681 28.54 -8.42 22.64
CA THR A 681 29.45 -8.02 21.54
C THR A 681 30.53 -7.10 22.08
N ALA A 682 31.79 -7.50 21.90
CA ALA A 682 32.92 -6.60 22.06
C ALA A 682 33.19 -5.89 20.73
N VAL A 683 33.36 -4.57 20.79
CA VAL A 683 33.87 -3.76 19.67
C VAL A 683 35.22 -3.22 20.05
N CYS A 684 36.20 -3.35 19.17
CA CYS A 684 37.54 -2.82 19.31
C CYS A 684 37.85 -1.91 18.13
N VAL A 685 38.33 -0.70 18.41
CA VAL A 685 38.67 0.30 17.39
C VAL A 685 40.12 0.73 17.59
N LEU A 686 40.89 0.76 16.50
CA LEU A 686 42.28 1.19 16.47
C LEU A 686 42.46 2.29 15.42
N ALA A 687 43.16 3.37 15.77
CA ALA A 687 43.57 4.41 14.83
C ALA A 687 45.06 4.76 15.01
N PRO A 688 45.78 5.11 13.93
CA PRO A 688 47.18 5.51 14.02
C PRO A 688 47.33 6.85 14.77
N LYS A 689 48.43 7.00 15.52
CA LYS A 689 48.75 8.25 16.21
C LYS A 689 49.36 9.27 15.26
N GLN A 690 48.97 10.53 15.41
CA GLN A 690 49.52 11.61 14.58
C GLN A 690 50.98 11.93 14.91
N ASP A 691 51.41 11.67 16.14
CA ASP A 691 52.75 11.99 16.65
C ASP A 691 53.77 10.85 16.45
N ALA A 692 53.35 9.73 15.84
CA ALA A 692 54.14 8.51 15.64
C ALA A 692 54.80 7.96 16.94
N SER A 693 54.26 8.30 18.12
CA SER A 693 54.76 7.79 19.39
C SER A 693 54.49 6.29 19.53
N HIS A 694 55.48 5.50 19.96
CA HIS A 694 55.32 4.06 20.14
C HIS A 694 54.17 3.74 21.12
N PRO A 695 53.21 2.86 20.79
CA PRO A 695 53.24 1.81 19.75
C PRO A 695 52.80 2.22 18.35
N GLY A 696 52.56 3.51 18.08
CA GLY A 696 52.20 4.07 16.78
C GLY A 696 50.69 4.17 16.54
N TYR A 697 49.87 3.65 17.46
CA TYR A 697 48.41 3.62 17.37
C TYR A 697 47.76 3.83 18.74
N GLU A 698 46.49 4.22 18.71
CA GLU A 698 45.58 4.26 19.85
C GLU A 698 44.53 3.15 19.66
N LEU A 699 44.26 2.34 20.69
CA LEU A 699 43.29 1.25 20.66
C LEU A 699 42.37 1.34 21.86
N ASP A 700 41.06 1.23 21.64
CA ASP A 700 40.06 1.16 22.70
C ASP A 700 38.99 0.11 22.38
N SER A 701 38.37 -0.46 23.41
CA SER A 701 37.37 -1.52 23.26
C SER A 701 36.24 -1.42 24.29
N HIS A 702 35.03 -1.76 23.87
CA HIS A 702 33.83 -1.75 24.72
C HIS A 702 33.03 -3.05 24.54
N VAL A 703 32.46 -3.59 25.62
CA VAL A 703 31.55 -4.74 25.59
C VAL A 703 30.13 -4.27 25.84
N GLU A 704 29.24 -4.55 24.90
CA GLU A 704 27.81 -4.29 25.05
C GLU A 704 27.09 -5.60 25.43
N ASP A 705 26.27 -5.55 26.48
CA ASP A 705 25.46 -6.67 26.97
C ASP A 705 23.98 -6.40 26.70
N THR A 706 23.29 -7.37 26.09
CA THR A 706 21.87 -7.27 25.77
C THR A 706 21.17 -8.57 26.08
N LYS A 707 20.04 -8.48 26.79
CA LYS A 707 19.21 -9.65 27.11
C LYS A 707 18.16 -9.83 26.03
N VAL A 708 18.02 -11.06 25.55
CA VAL A 708 17.00 -11.45 24.58
C VAL A 708 16.06 -12.45 25.22
N PHE A 709 14.77 -12.20 25.10
CA PHE A 709 13.71 -13.03 25.66
C PHE A 709 13.04 -13.82 24.54
N PHE A 710 12.90 -15.12 24.73
CA PHE A 710 12.21 -16.00 23.77
C PHE A 710 10.75 -16.18 24.19
N ALA A 711 9.87 -16.21 23.18
CA ALA A 711 8.48 -16.59 23.38
C ALA A 711 8.40 -18.01 23.96
N GLN A 712 7.43 -18.26 24.83
CA GLN A 712 7.34 -19.53 25.57
C GLN A 712 6.57 -20.59 24.77
N ALA A 713 6.70 -21.86 25.18
CA ALA A 713 6.05 -22.98 24.48
C ALA A 713 4.51 -22.86 24.50
N ASP A 714 3.95 -22.32 25.57
CA ASP A 714 2.53 -22.04 25.77
C ASP A 714 2.07 -20.69 25.20
N ASP A 715 3.01 -19.83 24.79
CA ASP A 715 2.77 -18.50 24.21
C ASP A 715 3.38 -18.39 22.80
N GLY A 716 3.00 -19.33 21.93
CA GLY A 716 3.24 -19.23 20.49
C GLY A 716 4.58 -19.78 19.98
N LEU A 717 5.42 -20.41 20.83
CA LEU A 717 6.65 -21.09 20.39
C LEU A 717 6.70 -22.62 20.72
N PRO A 718 5.74 -23.43 20.21
CA PRO A 718 5.79 -24.89 20.32
C PRO A 718 6.95 -25.51 19.52
N ASP A 719 7.25 -26.78 19.78
CA ASP A 719 8.42 -27.49 19.21
C ASP A 719 8.39 -27.54 17.67
N ASP A 720 7.21 -27.65 17.05
CA ASP A 720 7.02 -27.66 15.60
C ASP A 720 7.42 -26.33 14.94
N VAL A 721 7.29 -25.21 15.66
CA VAL A 721 7.75 -23.89 15.21
C VAL A 721 9.28 -23.81 15.24
N ILE A 722 9.92 -24.35 16.28
CA ILE A 722 11.39 -24.45 16.36
C ILE A 722 11.93 -25.34 15.25
N GLU A 723 11.35 -26.52 15.04
CA GLU A 723 11.73 -27.42 13.94
C GLU A 723 11.58 -26.74 12.57
N SER A 724 10.45 -26.06 12.36
CA SER A 724 10.18 -25.33 11.11
C SER A 724 11.18 -24.19 10.91
N TYR A 725 11.56 -23.49 11.98
CA TYR A 725 12.60 -22.47 11.92
C TYR A 725 13.97 -23.07 11.56
N VAL A 726 14.36 -24.17 12.19
CA VAL A 726 15.64 -24.85 11.91
C VAL A 726 15.73 -25.30 10.45
N ARG A 727 14.62 -25.78 9.87
CA ARG A 727 14.55 -26.15 8.44
C ARG A 727 14.83 -24.98 7.48
N THR A 728 14.60 -23.74 7.90
CA THR A 728 14.95 -22.55 7.09
C THR A 728 16.46 -22.35 6.95
N ARG A 729 17.25 -22.97 7.84
CA ARG A 729 18.71 -22.80 7.97
C ARG A 729 19.18 -21.36 8.23
N GLU A 730 18.27 -20.43 8.51
CA GLU A 730 18.59 -19.02 8.75
C GLU A 730 19.56 -18.84 9.94
N GLY A 731 19.44 -19.67 10.98
CA GLY A 731 20.26 -19.60 12.17
C GLY A 731 21.58 -20.39 12.16
N ALA A 732 21.81 -21.23 11.15
CA ALA A 732 22.85 -22.28 11.22
C ALA A 732 24.29 -21.75 11.31
N ASP A 733 24.56 -20.57 10.76
CA ASP A 733 25.89 -19.92 10.76
C ASP A 733 26.07 -18.90 11.90
N LYS A 734 25.15 -18.88 12.88
CA LYS A 734 25.06 -17.83 13.92
C LYS A 734 25.24 -18.42 15.31
N ALA A 735 25.92 -17.67 16.18
CA ALA A 735 25.98 -18.00 17.60
C ALA A 735 24.57 -18.06 18.19
N GLY A 736 24.28 -19.13 18.93
CA GLY A 736 22.95 -19.42 19.49
C GLY A 736 21.85 -19.75 18.47
N GLY A 737 22.18 -19.88 17.18
CA GLY A 737 21.30 -20.50 16.21
C GLY A 737 20.10 -19.67 15.74
N TYR A 738 20.09 -18.34 15.87
CA TYR A 738 18.98 -17.53 15.34
C TYR A 738 19.43 -16.17 14.79
N ALA A 739 18.56 -15.54 13.98
CA ALA A 739 18.77 -14.21 13.43
C ALA A 739 17.66 -13.23 13.85
N ILE A 740 18.00 -12.19 14.61
CA ILE A 740 17.04 -11.18 15.08
C ILE A 740 16.46 -10.31 13.95
N GLN A 741 17.18 -10.15 12.83
CA GLN A 741 16.71 -9.41 11.64
C GLN A 741 15.91 -10.26 10.65
N GLY A 742 15.69 -11.53 10.98
CA GLY A 742 15.07 -12.52 10.11
C GLY A 742 13.83 -13.16 10.73
N ILE A 743 13.48 -14.34 10.24
CA ILE A 743 12.35 -15.15 10.74
C ILE A 743 12.52 -15.39 12.25
N GLY A 744 13.77 -15.58 12.71
CA GLY A 744 14.07 -15.82 14.12
C GLY A 744 13.62 -14.71 15.05
N GLY A 745 13.80 -13.45 14.65
CA GLY A 745 13.34 -12.29 15.43
C GLY A 745 11.83 -12.07 15.40
N MET A 746 11.14 -12.58 14.37
CA MET A 746 9.68 -12.47 14.25
C MET A 746 8.93 -13.57 14.99
N VAL A 747 9.55 -14.75 15.10
CA VAL A 747 8.87 -15.98 15.54
C VAL A 747 9.41 -16.51 16.87
N LEU A 748 10.72 -16.34 17.16
CA LEU A 748 11.33 -16.88 18.38
C LEU A 748 11.43 -15.84 19.51
N VAL A 749 11.62 -14.56 19.17
CA VAL A 749 11.97 -13.50 20.12
C VAL A 749 10.72 -12.71 20.52
N GLU A 750 10.45 -12.65 21.82
CA GLU A 750 9.34 -11.88 22.39
C GLU A 750 9.76 -10.43 22.67
N LYS A 751 10.93 -10.24 23.30
CA LYS A 751 11.42 -8.94 23.74
C LYS A 751 12.95 -8.90 23.75
N VAL A 752 13.50 -7.70 23.56
CA VAL A 752 14.93 -7.41 23.75
C VAL A 752 15.09 -6.30 24.78
N GLU A 753 15.92 -6.54 25.80
CA GLU A 753 16.34 -5.52 26.78
C GLU A 753 17.80 -5.16 26.53
N GLY A 754 18.00 -4.04 25.83
CA GLY A 754 19.32 -3.55 25.41
C GLY A 754 19.31 -3.11 23.95
N SER A 755 20.44 -3.26 23.26
CA SER A 755 20.66 -2.79 21.90
C SER A 755 20.39 -3.89 20.86
N VAL A 756 19.49 -3.64 19.90
CA VAL A 756 19.18 -4.62 18.83
C VAL A 756 20.37 -4.79 17.88
N ASP A 757 21.11 -3.72 17.61
CA ASP A 757 22.36 -3.74 16.82
C ASP A 757 23.49 -4.52 17.51
N ASN A 758 23.52 -4.56 18.85
CA ASN A 758 24.36 -5.49 19.60
C ASN A 758 23.99 -6.95 19.30
N VAL A 759 22.70 -7.31 19.28
CA VAL A 759 22.24 -8.68 18.95
C VAL A 759 22.57 -9.05 17.49
N ILE A 760 22.57 -8.08 16.58
CA ILE A 760 22.98 -8.26 15.19
C ILE A 760 24.49 -8.53 15.09
N GLY A 761 25.26 -7.96 16.02
CA GLY A 761 26.68 -8.22 16.23
C GLY A 761 27.59 -7.00 16.06
N LEU A 762 27.06 -5.78 16.08
CA LEU A 762 27.86 -4.55 16.13
C LEU A 762 27.04 -3.42 16.79
N PRO A 763 27.29 -3.05 18.07
CA PRO A 763 26.68 -1.89 18.69
C PRO A 763 27.20 -0.60 18.05
N VAL A 764 26.46 -0.07 17.09
CA VAL A 764 26.88 1.01 16.19
C VAL A 764 27.14 2.31 16.97
N ARG A 765 26.29 2.63 17.95
CA ARG A 765 26.47 3.83 18.78
C ARG A 765 27.79 3.79 19.54
N LYS A 766 28.10 2.67 20.19
CA LYS A 766 29.35 2.48 20.94
C LYS A 766 30.56 2.46 20.01
N CYS A 767 30.44 1.82 18.84
CA CYS A 767 31.47 1.84 17.81
C CYS A 767 31.84 3.27 17.39
N LEU A 768 30.86 4.14 17.13
CA LEU A 768 31.13 5.53 16.74
C LEU A 768 31.76 6.35 17.87
N GLN A 769 31.34 6.13 19.12
CA GLN A 769 31.96 6.76 20.29
C GLN A 769 33.43 6.36 20.44
N LEU A 770 33.75 5.07 20.26
CA LEU A 770 35.12 4.59 20.25
C LEU A 770 35.93 5.21 19.11
N CYS A 771 35.38 5.27 17.89
CA CYS A 771 36.04 5.95 16.76
C CYS A 771 36.33 7.42 17.07
N GLU A 772 35.40 8.13 17.69
CA GLU A 772 35.59 9.53 18.08
C GLU A 772 36.71 9.68 19.11
N LYS A 773 36.75 8.80 20.12
CA LYS A 773 37.77 8.79 21.18
C LYS A 773 39.16 8.52 20.61
N VAL A 774 39.34 7.42 19.87
CA VAL A 774 40.67 7.03 19.36
C VAL A 774 41.21 7.92 18.23
N ILE A 775 40.36 8.73 17.58
CA ILE A 775 40.77 9.63 16.49
C ILE A 775 40.96 11.07 16.97
N PHE A 776 40.01 11.62 17.74
CA PHE A 776 40.01 13.04 18.11
C PHE A 776 40.48 13.31 19.54
N LYS A 777 40.49 12.31 20.41
CA LYS A 777 40.86 12.44 21.83
C LYS A 777 42.06 11.55 22.20
N GLN A 778 43.03 11.44 21.30
CA GLN A 778 44.26 10.68 21.53
C GLN A 778 45.04 11.27 22.72
N GLY A 779 45.38 10.44 23.71
CA GLY A 779 46.18 10.86 24.88
C GLY A 779 45.45 11.70 25.94
N ALA A 780 44.12 11.86 25.84
CA ALA A 780 43.32 12.35 26.96
C ALA A 780 43.17 11.21 27.98
N GLU A 781 43.70 11.38 29.20
CA GLU A 781 43.41 10.47 30.30
C GLU A 781 41.90 10.51 30.58
N ASP A 782 41.29 9.33 30.78
CA ASP A 782 39.89 9.22 31.21
C ASP A 782 39.78 9.88 32.61
N ASP A 783 39.43 11.16 32.65
CA ASP A 783 38.86 11.77 33.84
C ASP A 783 37.55 11.02 34.12
N GLY A 784 37.65 10.04 35.03
CA GLY A 784 36.67 8.99 35.23
C GLY A 784 35.26 9.50 35.57
N GLU A 785 34.27 8.77 35.08
CA GLU A 785 33.00 8.64 35.80
C GLU A 785 33.07 7.37 36.66
N GLU A 786 33.58 7.57 37.88
CA GLU A 786 33.08 6.88 39.06
C GLU A 786 31.61 7.30 39.30
N SER A 787 30.73 6.31 39.50
CA SER A 787 29.46 6.36 40.27
C SER A 787 28.37 7.39 39.92
N GLU A 788 27.21 6.93 39.42
CA GLU A 788 25.99 6.69 40.24
C GLU A 788 24.99 5.75 39.53
#